data_AF-A0A1R3GBM9-F1
#
_entry.id   AF-A0A1R3GBM9-F1
#
_cell.length_a   1.000
_cell.length_b   1.000
_cell.length_c   1.000
_cell.angle_alpha   90.00
_cell.angle_beta   90.00
_cell.angle_gamma   90.00
#
_symmetry.space_group_name_H-M   'P 1'
#
loop_
_entity.id
_entity.type
_entity.pdbx_description
1 polymer ?
#
loop_
_entity_poly.entity_id
_entity_poly.type
_entity_poly.pdbx_seq_one_letter_code
_entity_poly.pdbx_strand_id
1 'polypeptide(L)'
;MAEQGGLEGSQPVDLSKHPSGIVPTLQNIVSTVNLDCKLDLKQIALQARNAEYNPKRFAAVIMRIREPKTTALIFASGKMVCTGAKSEQQSKLAARKYARIIQKLGFPAKFKDFKIQNIVGSCDVKFPIRLEGLAYSHGAFSSYEPELFPGLIYRMKQPKIVLLIFVSGKIVITGAKVRDETYTAFENIYPVLTEFRKNQQWIFLCNGCWELDLKCEYMKKGDWLLALGSMDVIWDCLLSFSHRTFSLGLLTLPVWEYLDNLTVRGGEGGEEAVDWAVEEKKQLDKGAELKSPDHMPLILRQHVKTNKFEKKNKLKKKRLKIKWDMIDGNFLVNVYKVKVISKMSLCGSVSAVHLNFQSNTNTISMGSVLAFRSGESMGHALRIPIKKRSYRGACPLQVVCIDYPRPELENTVNFLEAASLSASFRSAPRPSKPLKVVIAGAGLAGLSTAKYLADAGHKPLLLEARDVLGGKVAAWKDDDGDWYETGLHIFFGAYPNVQNLFGELGIEDRLQWKEHSMIFAMPNKPGEFSRFDFPEVLPAPLNGIWAILKNNEMLTWPEKVKFAIGLLPAMLGGQPYVEAQDGLSVKEWMDKQGVPDRVTDEVFIAMSKALNFINPDELSMQCILIALNRFLQEKHGSKMAFLDGNPPERLCMPVVNHIESRGGEVRLNSRLKKIELNDDGTVKSFLLSNGNKIEADAYVVAAPVDILKLLLPEEWREIPYFKKLDKLVGVPVINVHIWFDRKLKNTYDHLLFSRSPLLSVYADMSVTCKEYYDPNQSMLELVFAPAEEWIGRSDSEIIDATMKELAKLFPDEISADQSKAKIVKYHVVKTPRLD
;
A
#
# COMPACT_ATOMS: atom_id res chain seq x y z
N MET A 1 5.10 19.71 -54.02
CA MET A 1 6.02 18.58 -53.82
C MET A 1 5.82 18.08 -52.40
N ALA A 2 5.07 16.99 -52.25
CA ALA A 2 4.87 16.31 -50.97
C ALA A 2 5.97 15.26 -50.84
N GLU A 3 6.88 15.43 -49.89
CA GLU A 3 7.84 14.39 -49.52
C GLU A 3 7.20 13.40 -48.55
N GLN A 4 7.39 12.13 -48.88
CA GLN A 4 6.84 10.95 -48.25
C GLN A 4 7.42 10.77 -46.83
N GLY A 5 6.53 10.59 -45.85
CA GLY A 5 6.89 10.12 -44.51
C GLY A 5 7.16 8.62 -44.55
N GLY A 6 8.41 8.25 -44.83
CA GLY A 6 8.91 6.88 -44.66
C GLY A 6 9.10 6.54 -43.18
N LEU A 7 8.66 5.34 -42.80
CA LEU A 7 9.01 4.66 -41.56
C LEU A 7 10.54 4.50 -41.50
N GLU A 8 11.20 5.12 -40.51
CA GLU A 8 12.61 4.84 -40.20
C GLU A 8 12.73 3.40 -39.68
N GLY A 9 13.03 2.47 -40.60
CA GLY A 9 13.60 1.17 -40.27
C GLY A 9 14.96 1.37 -39.59
N SER A 10 15.22 0.57 -38.56
CA SER A 10 16.46 0.57 -37.79
C SER A 10 17.69 0.48 -38.69
N GLN A 11 18.44 1.57 -38.79
CA GLN A 11 19.78 1.53 -39.38
C GLN A 11 20.66 0.55 -38.59
N PRO A 12 21.53 -0.23 -39.25
CA PRO A 12 22.48 -1.10 -38.55
C PRO A 12 23.37 -0.27 -37.63
N VAL A 13 23.53 -0.72 -36.38
CA VAL A 13 24.35 -0.05 -35.38
C VAL A 13 25.81 -0.04 -35.83
N ASP A 14 26.41 1.14 -35.91
CA ASP A 14 27.84 1.29 -36.21
C ASP A 14 28.68 0.79 -35.02
N LEU A 15 29.12 -0.46 -35.11
CA LEU A 15 29.91 -1.15 -34.08
C LEU A 15 31.29 -0.49 -33.82
N SER A 16 31.76 0.37 -34.72
CA SER A 16 33.00 1.14 -34.49
C SER A 16 32.81 2.26 -33.44
N LYS A 17 31.57 2.72 -33.25
CA LYS A 17 31.20 3.77 -32.28
C LYS A 17 30.44 3.21 -31.06
N HIS A 18 29.77 2.07 -31.23
CA HIS A 18 28.99 1.42 -30.19
C HIS A 18 29.42 -0.05 -30.05
N PRO A 19 30.57 -0.31 -29.39
CA PRO A 19 31.11 -1.67 -29.26
C PRO A 19 30.17 -2.62 -28.50
N SER A 20 29.29 -2.11 -27.63
CA SER A 20 28.24 -2.90 -26.97
C SER A 20 27.13 -3.40 -27.92
N GLY A 21 27.00 -2.84 -29.12
CA GLY A 21 25.90 -3.10 -30.04
C GLY A 21 24.55 -2.50 -29.63
N ILE A 22 24.48 -1.75 -28.51
CA ILE A 22 23.24 -1.18 -27.98
C ILE A 22 23.35 0.36 -27.96
N VAL A 23 22.43 1.04 -28.65
CA VAL A 23 22.41 2.51 -28.73
C VAL A 23 21.34 3.09 -27.80
N PRO A 24 21.72 3.94 -26.82
CA PRO A 24 20.74 4.66 -25.99
C PRO A 24 19.77 5.52 -26.80
N THR A 25 18.48 5.37 -26.53
CA THR A 25 17.41 6.15 -27.16
C THR A 25 17.16 7.44 -26.38
N LEU A 26 17.11 8.58 -27.08
CA LEU A 26 16.83 9.87 -26.43
C LEU A 26 15.34 9.99 -26.09
N GLN A 27 15.03 10.17 -24.80
CA GLN A 27 13.67 10.28 -24.29
C GLN A 27 13.22 11.73 -24.10
N ASN A 28 14.13 12.61 -23.66
CA ASN A 28 13.82 14.00 -23.38
C ASN A 28 15.05 14.90 -23.47
N ILE A 29 14.85 16.13 -23.96
CA ILE A 29 15.87 17.18 -24.02
C ILE A 29 15.33 18.45 -23.38
N VAL A 30 16.11 18.99 -22.45
CA VAL A 30 15.86 20.25 -21.76
C VAL A 30 16.80 21.31 -22.34
N SER A 31 16.23 22.38 -22.89
CA SER A 31 16.99 23.51 -23.42
C SER A 31 16.58 24.83 -22.78
N THR A 32 17.48 25.79 -22.82
CA THR A 32 17.23 27.18 -22.39
C THR A 32 17.51 28.13 -23.54
N VAL A 33 16.77 29.23 -23.57
CA VAL A 33 16.98 30.34 -24.49
C VAL A 33 16.68 31.65 -23.77
N ASN A 34 17.35 32.72 -24.17
CA ASN A 34 17.12 34.07 -23.68
C ASN A 34 16.35 34.87 -24.74
N LEU A 35 15.24 35.50 -24.32
CA LEU A 35 14.40 36.33 -25.17
C LEU A 35 14.83 37.81 -25.21
N ASP A 36 15.85 38.20 -24.42
CA ASP A 36 16.49 39.53 -24.43
C ASP A 36 15.51 40.72 -24.25
N CYS A 37 14.42 40.49 -23.51
CA CYS A 37 13.43 41.51 -23.17
C CYS A 37 12.71 41.15 -21.87
N LYS A 38 12.21 42.16 -21.15
CA LYS A 38 11.31 41.95 -20.02
C LYS A 38 9.91 41.61 -20.54
N LEU A 39 9.28 40.62 -19.91
CA LEU A 39 8.00 40.09 -20.34
C LEU A 39 6.93 40.32 -19.26
N ASP A 40 5.79 40.88 -19.66
CA ASP A 40 4.60 40.90 -18.81
C ASP A 40 3.90 39.53 -18.92
N LEU A 41 4.10 38.72 -17.88
CA LEU A 41 3.56 37.38 -17.80
C LEU A 41 2.03 37.35 -17.73
N LYS A 42 1.39 38.36 -17.15
CA LYS A 42 -0.08 38.44 -17.09
C LYS A 42 -0.65 38.68 -18.48
N GLN A 43 -0.04 39.62 -19.22
CA GLN A 43 -0.45 39.91 -20.60
C GLN A 43 -0.27 38.69 -21.51
N ILE A 44 0.85 37.98 -21.39
CA ILE A 44 1.08 36.74 -22.16
C ILE A 44 0.03 35.69 -21.84
N ALA A 45 -0.31 35.48 -20.58
CA ALA A 45 -1.31 34.47 -20.19
C ALA A 45 -2.73 34.81 -20.67
N LEU A 46 -3.09 36.10 -20.72
CA LEU A 46 -4.40 36.54 -21.20
C LEU A 46 -4.55 36.45 -22.73
N GLN A 47 -3.46 36.64 -23.47
CA GLN A 47 -3.50 36.73 -24.94
C GLN A 47 -3.03 35.45 -25.65
N ALA A 48 -2.19 34.63 -25.01
CA ALA A 48 -1.68 33.40 -25.60
C ALA A 48 -2.63 32.21 -25.36
N ARG A 49 -2.90 31.44 -26.41
CA ARG A 49 -3.61 30.15 -26.28
C ARG A 49 -2.69 29.11 -25.64
N ASN A 50 -3.25 28.25 -24.80
CA ASN A 50 -2.52 27.18 -24.08
C ASN A 50 -1.36 27.71 -23.22
N ALA A 51 -1.57 28.88 -22.59
CA ALA A 51 -0.69 29.46 -21.59
C ALA A 51 -1.39 29.46 -20.23
N GLU A 52 -0.71 28.94 -19.22
CA GLU A 52 -1.17 28.92 -17.82
C GLU A 52 -0.23 29.79 -16.98
N TYR A 53 -0.80 30.72 -16.20
CA TYR A 53 -0.03 31.55 -15.28
C TYR A 53 -0.76 31.70 -13.96
N ASN A 54 -0.11 31.23 -12.89
CA ASN A 54 -0.57 31.43 -11.54
C ASN A 54 0.63 31.86 -10.67
N PRO A 55 0.85 33.17 -10.45
CA PRO A 55 2.00 33.66 -9.72
C PRO A 55 2.07 33.18 -8.27
N LYS A 56 0.95 32.74 -7.67
CA LYS A 56 0.92 32.15 -6.33
C LYS A 56 1.44 30.70 -6.32
N ARG A 57 1.40 30.01 -7.46
CA ARG A 57 1.86 28.62 -7.63
C ARG A 57 3.28 28.57 -8.20
N PHE A 58 3.57 29.38 -9.22
CA PHE A 58 4.87 29.37 -9.91
C PHE A 58 5.09 30.69 -10.68
N ALA A 59 6.26 31.30 -10.52
CA ALA A 59 6.58 32.63 -11.06
C ALA A 59 6.97 32.63 -12.56
N ALA A 60 6.36 31.76 -13.36
CA ALA A 60 6.58 31.65 -14.81
C ALA A 60 5.30 31.26 -15.53
N VAL A 61 5.17 31.69 -16.79
CA VAL A 61 4.09 31.23 -17.68
C VAL A 61 4.45 29.85 -18.23
N ILE A 62 3.53 28.91 -18.11
CA ILE A 62 3.66 27.57 -18.70
C ILE A 62 2.92 27.57 -20.02
N MET A 63 3.64 27.41 -21.13
CA MET A 63 3.07 27.37 -22.47
C MET A 63 3.30 26.01 -23.11
N ARG A 64 2.30 25.45 -23.81
CA ARG A 64 2.41 24.14 -24.45
C ARG A 64 2.07 24.19 -25.94
N ILE A 65 2.86 23.50 -26.76
CA ILE A 65 2.59 23.31 -28.20
C ILE A 65 2.52 21.81 -28.52
N ARG A 66 1.69 21.46 -29.51
CA ARG A 66 1.46 20.07 -29.92
C ARG A 66 2.57 19.51 -30.82
N GLU A 67 3.19 20.37 -31.63
CA GLU A 67 4.15 19.92 -32.64
C GLU A 67 5.36 20.87 -32.74
N PRO A 68 6.56 20.44 -32.30
CA PRO A 68 6.83 19.21 -31.53
C PRO A 68 6.19 19.28 -30.13
N LYS A 69 5.70 18.15 -29.61
CA LYS A 69 4.99 18.07 -28.32
C LYS A 69 5.93 18.47 -27.17
N THR A 70 5.89 19.75 -26.79
CA THR A 70 6.83 20.34 -25.83
C THR A 70 6.11 21.29 -24.89
N THR A 71 6.78 21.62 -23.78
CA THR A 71 6.33 22.63 -22.82
C THR A 71 7.44 23.65 -22.60
N ALA A 72 7.10 24.93 -22.62
CA ALA A 72 7.99 26.03 -22.28
C ALA A 72 7.59 26.68 -20.95
N LEU A 73 8.58 26.99 -20.13
CA LEU A 73 8.47 27.82 -18.93
C LEU A 73 9.10 29.17 -19.24
N ILE A 74 8.31 30.24 -19.24
CA ILE A 74 8.71 31.59 -19.65
C ILE A 74 8.72 32.50 -18.42
N PHE A 75 9.87 33.05 -18.09
CA PHE A 75 10.06 33.91 -16.92
C PHE A 75 9.98 35.40 -17.30
N ALA A 76 9.61 36.25 -16.34
CA ALA A 76 9.48 37.70 -16.55
C ALA A 76 10.79 38.37 -17.01
N SER A 77 11.94 37.73 -16.72
CA SER A 77 13.28 38.14 -17.14
C SER A 77 13.57 37.92 -18.63
N GLY A 78 12.68 37.22 -19.35
CA GLY A 78 12.93 36.81 -20.75
C GLY A 78 13.66 35.47 -20.86
N LYS A 79 14.07 34.84 -19.75
CA LYS A 79 14.60 33.46 -19.79
C LYS A 79 13.45 32.49 -20.10
N MET A 80 13.70 31.52 -20.98
CA MET A 80 12.75 30.47 -21.32
C MET A 80 13.42 29.10 -21.23
N VAL A 81 12.76 28.14 -20.57
CA VAL A 81 13.17 26.73 -20.48
C VAL A 81 12.21 25.90 -21.31
N CYS A 82 12.69 25.06 -22.21
CA CYS A 82 11.88 24.19 -23.08
C CYS A 82 12.18 22.72 -22.78
N THR A 83 11.14 21.91 -22.59
CA THR A 83 11.22 20.47 -22.28
C THR A 83 10.25 19.64 -23.12
N GLY A 84 10.52 18.34 -23.26
CA GLY A 84 9.66 17.37 -23.96
C GLY A 84 10.08 17.03 -25.39
N ALA A 85 11.16 17.63 -25.91
CA ALA A 85 11.68 17.31 -27.23
C ALA A 85 12.46 15.99 -27.23
N LYS A 86 12.37 15.19 -28.31
CA LYS A 86 13.10 13.92 -28.47
C LYS A 86 14.40 14.05 -29.27
N SER A 87 14.68 15.22 -29.86
CA SER A 87 15.94 15.50 -30.58
C SER A 87 16.37 16.95 -30.40
N GLU A 88 17.68 17.25 -30.54
CA GLU A 88 18.17 18.62 -30.35
C GLU A 88 17.54 19.58 -31.37
N GLN A 89 17.36 19.10 -32.61
CA GLN A 89 16.70 19.85 -33.69
C GLN A 89 15.25 20.18 -33.33
N GLN A 90 14.48 19.21 -32.81
CA GLN A 90 13.11 19.46 -32.35
C GLN A 90 13.09 20.44 -31.16
N SER A 91 14.05 20.35 -30.24
CA SER A 91 14.17 21.28 -29.10
C SER A 91 14.41 22.71 -29.58
N LYS A 92 15.33 22.90 -30.53
CA LYS A 92 15.62 24.20 -31.14
C LYS A 92 14.43 24.74 -31.93
N LEU A 93 13.74 23.89 -32.69
CA LEU A 93 12.53 24.26 -33.42
C LEU A 93 11.40 24.70 -32.46
N ALA A 94 11.18 23.96 -31.37
CA ALA A 94 10.20 24.28 -30.34
C ALA A 94 10.49 25.65 -29.72
N ALA A 95 11.72 25.86 -29.25
CA ALA A 95 12.14 27.12 -28.66
C ALA A 95 11.95 28.31 -29.62
N ARG A 96 12.24 28.13 -30.91
CA ARG A 96 11.98 29.16 -31.94
C ARG A 96 10.49 29.43 -32.13
N LYS A 97 9.64 28.40 -32.12
CA LYS A 97 8.17 28.56 -32.20
C LYS A 97 7.65 29.36 -31.00
N TYR A 98 8.10 29.06 -29.79
CA TYR A 98 7.73 29.83 -28.61
C TYR A 98 8.19 31.29 -28.68
N ALA A 99 9.43 31.55 -29.08
CA ALA A 99 9.92 32.92 -29.27
C ALA A 99 9.08 33.67 -30.32
N ARG A 100 8.67 33.01 -31.41
CA ARG A 100 7.81 33.61 -32.44
C ARG A 100 6.40 33.91 -31.93
N ILE A 101 5.84 33.08 -31.03
CA ILE A 101 4.56 33.36 -30.38
C ILE A 101 4.68 34.64 -29.54
N ILE A 102 5.73 34.76 -28.73
CA ILE A 102 5.98 35.95 -27.91
C ILE A 102 6.16 37.21 -28.78
N GLN A 103 6.85 37.12 -29.91
CA GLN A 103 6.94 38.21 -30.89
C GLN A 103 5.57 38.64 -31.44
N LYS A 104 4.69 37.68 -31.76
CA LYS A 104 3.34 37.96 -32.28
C LYS A 104 2.43 38.62 -31.24
N LEU A 105 2.73 38.48 -29.95
CA LEU A 105 2.00 39.14 -28.86
C LEU A 105 2.47 40.59 -28.64
N GLY A 106 3.40 41.09 -29.45
CA GLY A 106 3.87 42.49 -29.41
C GLY A 106 5.12 42.72 -28.56
N PHE A 107 5.75 41.67 -28.04
CA PHE A 107 7.02 41.80 -27.29
C PHE A 107 8.23 41.79 -28.23
N PRO A 108 9.26 42.63 -28.01
CA PRO A 108 10.48 42.68 -28.84
C PRO A 108 11.44 41.52 -28.54
N ALA A 109 10.94 40.29 -28.53
CA ALA A 109 11.71 39.10 -28.18
C ALA A 109 12.73 38.72 -29.26
N LYS A 110 13.98 38.48 -28.86
CA LYS A 110 15.08 37.99 -29.72
C LYS A 110 15.43 36.56 -29.35
N PHE A 111 15.89 35.75 -30.29
CA PHE A 111 16.32 34.38 -29.99
C PHE A 111 17.83 34.36 -29.72
N LYS A 112 18.25 34.44 -28.45
CA LYS A 112 19.67 34.45 -28.04
C LYS A 112 19.98 33.30 -27.09
N ASP A 113 21.25 32.91 -27.02
CA ASP A 113 21.80 31.99 -26.01
C ASP A 113 21.09 30.63 -25.91
N PHE A 114 20.72 30.03 -27.05
CA PHE A 114 20.18 28.68 -27.06
C PHE A 114 21.23 27.68 -26.59
N LYS A 115 20.92 26.96 -25.50
CA LYS A 115 21.79 25.95 -24.90
C LYS A 115 20.99 24.73 -24.47
N ILE A 116 21.53 23.54 -24.72
CA ILE A 116 21.03 22.30 -24.11
C ILE A 116 21.56 22.23 -22.68
N GLN A 117 20.66 22.02 -21.73
CA GLN A 117 20.99 21.92 -20.30
C GLN A 117 21.06 20.47 -19.84
N ASN A 118 20.20 19.61 -20.40
CA ASN A 118 20.16 18.19 -20.06
C ASN A 118 19.58 17.36 -21.21
N ILE A 119 20.12 16.16 -21.38
CA ILE A 119 19.65 15.12 -22.29
C ILE A 119 19.40 13.87 -21.43
N VAL A 120 18.23 13.28 -21.59
CA VAL A 120 17.84 12.03 -20.92
C VAL A 120 17.76 10.92 -21.96
N GLY A 121 18.59 9.89 -21.79
CA GLY A 121 18.62 8.68 -22.60
C GLY A 121 18.05 7.48 -21.86
N SER A 122 17.62 6.45 -22.60
CA SER A 122 17.27 5.15 -22.04
C SER A 122 17.73 4.01 -22.94
N CYS A 123 18.19 2.91 -22.35
CA CYS A 123 18.54 1.68 -23.05
C CYS A 123 18.11 0.45 -22.23
N ASP A 124 18.19 -0.71 -22.84
CA ASP A 124 17.90 -2.00 -22.22
C ASP A 124 18.97 -3.00 -22.63
N VAL A 125 19.74 -3.50 -21.66
CA VAL A 125 20.86 -4.43 -21.89
C VAL A 125 20.40 -5.86 -22.18
N LYS A 126 19.10 -6.16 -22.11
CA LYS A 126 18.49 -7.46 -22.44
C LYS A 126 18.88 -8.62 -21.54
N PHE A 127 19.46 -8.34 -20.37
CA PHE A 127 19.71 -9.34 -19.34
C PHE A 127 19.48 -8.76 -17.93
N PRO A 128 19.04 -9.58 -16.98
CA PRO A 128 18.87 -9.16 -15.59
C PRO A 128 20.21 -8.92 -14.89
N ILE A 129 20.27 -7.92 -14.01
CA ILE A 129 21.49 -7.48 -13.31
C ILE A 129 21.35 -7.71 -11.80
N ARG A 130 22.39 -8.22 -11.14
CA ARG A 130 22.49 -8.39 -9.68
C ARG A 130 22.94 -7.08 -9.04
N LEU A 131 21.97 -6.20 -8.75
CA LEU A 131 22.23 -4.85 -8.25
C LEU A 131 22.86 -4.82 -6.85
N GLU A 132 22.56 -5.80 -5.99
CA GLU A 132 23.15 -5.90 -4.65
C GLU A 132 24.67 -6.11 -4.74
N GLY A 133 25.10 -6.99 -5.64
CA GLY A 133 26.53 -7.23 -5.90
C GLY A 133 27.21 -6.02 -6.55
N LEU A 134 26.53 -5.36 -7.48
CA LEU A 134 27.03 -4.13 -8.11
C LEU A 134 27.19 -2.99 -7.09
N ALA A 135 26.22 -2.83 -6.19
CA ALA A 135 26.24 -1.83 -5.12
C ALA A 135 27.37 -2.08 -4.12
N TYR A 136 27.58 -3.35 -3.73
CA TYR A 136 28.66 -3.74 -2.85
C TYR A 136 30.04 -3.45 -3.47
N SER A 137 30.26 -3.87 -4.72
CA SER A 137 31.56 -3.71 -5.39
C SER A 137 31.85 -2.26 -5.84
N HIS A 138 30.82 -1.47 -6.18
CA HIS A 138 30.95 -0.08 -6.63
C HIS A 138 30.37 0.93 -5.65
N GLY A 139 30.37 0.66 -4.33
CA GLY A 139 29.70 1.50 -3.32
C GLY A 139 30.13 2.97 -3.31
N ALA A 140 31.37 3.27 -3.69
CA ALA A 140 31.86 4.66 -3.79
C ALA A 140 31.18 5.50 -4.90
N PHE A 141 30.56 4.84 -5.88
CA PHE A 141 29.93 5.47 -7.04
C PHE A 141 28.46 5.10 -7.19
N SER A 142 27.96 4.16 -6.39
CA SER A 142 26.60 3.63 -6.49
C SER A 142 25.84 3.78 -5.18
N SER A 143 24.55 4.04 -5.30
CA SER A 143 23.61 4.05 -4.19
C SER A 143 22.43 3.17 -4.59
N TYR A 144 22.20 2.11 -3.83
CA TYR A 144 21.13 1.15 -4.09
C TYR A 144 20.46 0.82 -2.78
N GLU A 145 19.31 1.44 -2.58
CA GLU A 145 18.41 1.17 -1.46
C GLU A 145 17.06 0.84 -2.09
N PRO A 146 16.79 -0.44 -2.36
CA PRO A 146 15.61 -0.85 -3.11
C PRO A 146 14.31 -0.35 -2.47
N GLU A 147 14.27 -0.22 -1.13
CA GLU A 147 13.13 0.33 -0.36
C GLU A 147 12.78 1.80 -0.67
N LEU A 148 13.72 2.56 -1.26
CA LEU A 148 13.53 3.98 -1.61
C LEU A 148 13.45 4.22 -3.12
N PHE A 149 14.21 3.46 -3.90
CA PHE A 149 14.22 3.58 -5.36
C PHE A 149 14.55 2.22 -6.01
N PRO A 150 13.71 1.70 -6.92
CA PRO A 150 13.84 0.34 -7.47
C PRO A 150 15.03 0.15 -8.44
N GLY A 151 15.80 1.20 -8.69
CA GLY A 151 17.02 1.14 -9.50
C GLY A 151 18.25 1.51 -8.67
N LEU A 152 19.41 1.01 -9.06
CA LEU A 152 20.69 1.48 -8.54
C LEU A 152 21.04 2.82 -9.19
N ILE A 153 21.34 3.83 -8.37
CA ILE A 153 21.81 5.14 -8.83
C ILE A 153 23.32 5.08 -8.94
N TYR A 154 23.86 5.12 -10.16
CA TYR A 154 25.29 5.12 -10.44
C TYR A 154 25.75 6.51 -10.86
N ARG A 155 26.66 7.11 -10.11
CA ARG A 155 27.24 8.44 -10.36
C ARG A 155 28.61 8.29 -11.01
N MET A 156 28.65 8.41 -12.33
CA MET A 156 29.88 8.35 -13.12
C MET A 156 30.63 9.67 -13.01
N LYS A 157 31.95 9.61 -12.75
CA LYS A 157 32.81 10.80 -12.66
C LYS A 157 33.18 11.37 -14.04
N GLN A 158 33.42 10.50 -15.03
CA GLN A 158 33.86 10.89 -16.36
C GLN A 158 33.21 10.00 -17.44
N PRO A 159 32.30 10.53 -18.28
CA PRO A 159 31.66 11.86 -18.18
C PRO A 159 30.82 12.00 -16.89
N LYS A 160 30.57 13.25 -16.45
CA LYS A 160 29.81 13.53 -15.21
C LYS A 160 28.31 13.28 -15.44
N ILE A 161 27.90 12.02 -15.34
CA ILE A 161 26.56 11.53 -15.67
C ILE A 161 26.03 10.66 -14.53
N VAL A 162 24.70 10.64 -14.38
CA VAL A 162 24.00 9.75 -13.46
C VAL A 162 23.22 8.71 -14.26
N LEU A 163 23.44 7.44 -13.96
CA LEU A 163 22.71 6.32 -14.52
C LEU A 163 21.78 5.74 -13.46
N LEU A 164 20.56 5.38 -13.84
CA LEU A 164 19.61 4.64 -13.03
C LEU A 164 19.50 3.25 -13.66
N ILE A 165 20.00 2.23 -12.97
CA ILE A 165 20.12 0.86 -13.49
C ILE A 165 19.11 -0.02 -12.76
N PHE A 166 18.20 -0.66 -13.50
CA PHE A 166 17.15 -1.50 -12.91
C PHE A 166 17.52 -2.99 -13.00
N VAL A 167 16.99 -3.80 -12.08
CA VAL A 167 17.20 -5.27 -12.05
C VAL A 167 16.84 -5.93 -13.39
N SER A 168 15.85 -5.36 -14.10
CA SER A 168 15.40 -5.83 -15.42
C SER A 168 16.41 -5.66 -16.56
N GLY A 169 17.49 -4.91 -16.36
CA GLY A 169 18.43 -4.53 -17.43
C GLY A 169 18.08 -3.21 -18.14
N LYS A 170 16.96 -2.58 -17.78
CA LYS A 170 16.65 -1.21 -18.24
C LYS A 170 17.56 -0.20 -17.54
N ILE A 171 17.96 0.83 -18.29
CA ILE A 171 18.86 1.88 -17.80
C ILE A 171 18.34 3.24 -18.27
N VAL A 172 18.34 4.21 -17.37
CA VAL A 172 18.05 5.62 -17.67
C VAL A 172 19.31 6.45 -17.42
N ILE A 173 19.71 7.25 -18.40
CA ILE A 173 20.93 8.07 -18.38
C ILE A 173 20.50 9.54 -18.33
N THR A 174 20.98 10.30 -17.35
CA THR A 174 20.65 11.73 -17.20
C THR A 174 21.88 12.54 -16.78
N GLY A 175 21.89 13.83 -17.13
CA GLY A 175 22.98 14.77 -16.82
C GLY A 175 23.88 15.11 -18.02
N ALA A 176 23.67 14.46 -19.17
CA ALA A 176 24.41 14.74 -20.39
C ALA A 176 24.01 16.10 -20.99
N LYS A 177 24.99 16.87 -21.48
CA LYS A 177 24.78 18.12 -22.22
C LYS A 177 24.94 17.95 -23.72
N VAL A 178 25.71 16.94 -24.12
CA VAL A 178 25.94 16.55 -25.51
C VAL A 178 25.54 15.09 -25.67
N ARG A 179 24.99 14.74 -26.84
CA ARG A 179 24.55 13.37 -27.15
C ARG A 179 25.64 12.33 -26.93
N ASP A 180 26.85 12.63 -27.39
CA ASP A 180 27.99 11.72 -27.31
C ASP A 180 28.34 11.33 -25.87
N GLU A 181 28.14 12.22 -24.88
CA GLU A 181 28.36 11.89 -23.46
C GLU A 181 27.43 10.77 -22.99
N THR A 182 26.20 10.70 -23.53
CA THR A 182 25.24 9.62 -23.20
C THR A 182 25.74 8.28 -23.71
N TYR A 183 26.33 8.28 -24.90
CA TYR A 183 26.87 7.08 -25.55
C TYR A 183 28.13 6.60 -24.83
N THR A 184 29.09 7.51 -24.61
CA THR A 184 30.31 7.19 -23.86
C THR A 184 30.00 6.69 -22.45
N ALA A 185 29.03 7.28 -21.75
CA ALA A 185 28.63 6.80 -20.42
C ALA A 185 28.08 5.38 -20.43
N PHE A 186 27.29 5.03 -21.45
CA PHE A 186 26.75 3.68 -21.57
C PHE A 186 27.86 2.66 -21.90
N GLU A 187 28.74 2.96 -22.85
CA GLU A 187 29.85 2.07 -23.21
C GLU A 187 30.83 1.86 -22.04
N ASN A 188 31.03 2.88 -21.19
CA ASN A 188 31.87 2.77 -20.00
C ASN A 188 31.28 1.85 -18.92
N ILE A 189 29.95 1.86 -18.73
CA ILE A 189 29.29 1.05 -17.70
C ILE A 189 29.01 -0.38 -18.17
N TYR A 190 28.83 -0.59 -19.48
CA TYR A 190 28.37 -1.86 -20.05
C TYR A 190 29.24 -3.09 -19.65
N PRO A 191 30.59 -3.03 -19.65
CA PRO A 191 31.43 -4.13 -19.17
C PRO A 191 31.17 -4.48 -17.71
N VAL A 192 31.00 -3.46 -16.86
CA VAL A 192 30.67 -3.63 -15.43
C VAL A 192 29.34 -4.35 -15.29
N LEU A 193 28.30 -3.92 -16.02
CA LEU A 193 26.98 -4.56 -15.93
C LEU A 193 27.00 -6.02 -16.37
N THR A 194 27.86 -6.35 -17.34
CA THR A 194 28.03 -7.72 -17.83
C THR A 194 28.62 -8.63 -16.76
N GLU A 195 29.54 -8.14 -15.92
CA GLU A 195 30.10 -8.88 -14.78
C GLU A 195 29.04 -9.24 -13.73
N PHE A 196 28.05 -8.36 -13.55
CA PHE A 196 26.94 -8.58 -12.60
C PHE A 196 25.68 -9.15 -13.25
N ARG A 197 25.78 -9.73 -14.45
CA ARG A 197 24.67 -10.43 -15.09
C ARG A 197 24.19 -11.58 -14.20
N LYS A 198 22.89 -11.64 -13.92
CA LYS A 198 22.31 -12.83 -13.26
C LYS A 198 22.35 -13.98 -14.27
N ASN A 199 23.05 -15.05 -13.94
CA ASN A 199 22.97 -16.30 -14.68
C ASN A 199 21.53 -16.80 -14.57
N GLN A 200 20.79 -16.72 -15.68
CA GLN A 200 19.54 -17.46 -15.80
C GLN A 200 19.91 -18.93 -15.89
N GLN A 201 19.82 -19.67 -14.78
CA GLN A 201 19.51 -21.08 -14.88
C GLN A 201 18.13 -21.15 -15.53
N TRP A 202 18.11 -21.51 -16.80
CA TRP A 202 16.89 -21.96 -17.45
C TRP A 202 16.48 -23.26 -16.77
N ILE A 203 15.70 -23.17 -15.69
CA ILE A 203 14.90 -24.31 -15.24
C ILE A 203 13.81 -24.45 -16.29
N PHE A 204 14.13 -25.17 -17.36
CA PHE A 204 13.09 -25.90 -18.06
C PHE A 204 12.45 -26.81 -17.02
N LEU A 205 11.15 -26.63 -16.79
CA LEU A 205 10.31 -27.61 -16.11
C LEU A 205 10.29 -28.89 -16.97
N CYS A 206 11.36 -29.68 -16.92
CA CYS A 206 11.30 -31.08 -17.26
C CYS A 206 10.86 -31.81 -15.99
N ASN A 207 9.60 -32.23 -15.98
CA ASN A 207 9.13 -33.20 -15.01
C ASN A 207 9.94 -34.49 -15.18
N GLY A 208 10.73 -34.82 -14.16
CA GLY A 208 11.27 -36.15 -13.93
C GLY A 208 12.59 -36.47 -14.64
N CYS A 209 13.71 -36.20 -13.97
CA CYS A 209 14.78 -37.19 -13.82
C CYS A 209 15.74 -36.76 -12.70
N TRP A 210 16.01 -37.68 -11.76
CA TRP A 210 17.03 -37.54 -10.74
C TRP A 210 18.40 -37.87 -11.34
N GLU A 211 19.41 -37.04 -11.05
CA GLU A 211 20.77 -37.41 -10.57
C GLU A 211 21.93 -36.56 -11.11
N LEU A 212 22.85 -36.29 -10.16
CA LEU A 212 24.29 -36.00 -10.28
C LEU A 212 24.75 -34.57 -10.63
N ASP A 213 24.78 -33.70 -9.62
CA ASP A 213 25.63 -32.50 -9.61
C ASP A 213 26.94 -32.81 -8.84
N LEU A 214 27.94 -33.30 -9.59
CA LEU A 214 29.32 -33.44 -9.15
C LEU A 214 30.19 -32.84 -10.25
N LYS A 215 30.38 -31.51 -10.19
CA LYS A 215 31.54 -30.71 -10.69
C LYS A 215 31.12 -29.27 -10.99
N CYS A 216 31.34 -28.38 -10.03
CA CYS A 216 31.61 -26.96 -10.36
C CYS A 216 32.61 -26.34 -9.37
N GLU A 217 33.66 -27.10 -9.04
CA GLU A 217 34.99 -26.55 -8.77
C GLU A 217 35.86 -26.95 -9.97
N TYR A 218 36.77 -26.09 -10.41
CA TYR A 218 37.46 -26.09 -11.72
C TYR A 218 36.75 -25.33 -12.85
N MET A 219 36.63 -24.00 -12.71
CA MET A 219 36.93 -23.06 -13.80
C MET A 219 37.39 -21.71 -13.21
N LYS A 220 38.53 -21.76 -12.52
CA LYS A 220 39.45 -20.61 -12.34
C LYS A 220 40.79 -21.02 -12.93
N LYS A 221 41.00 -20.70 -14.21
CA LYS A 221 42.29 -20.37 -14.88
C LYS A 221 42.09 -20.46 -16.38
N GLY A 222 42.51 -19.42 -17.08
CA GLY A 222 42.52 -19.37 -18.54
C GLY A 222 43.55 -20.33 -19.12
N ASP A 223 43.21 -20.91 -20.27
CA ASP A 223 44.02 -20.92 -21.49
C ASP A 223 43.18 -21.54 -22.61
N TRP A 224 43.10 -20.84 -23.74
CA TRP A 224 42.50 -21.33 -24.98
C TRP A 224 43.59 -21.99 -25.82
N LEU A 225 43.52 -23.31 -26.02
CA LEU A 225 43.92 -24.09 -27.20
C LEU A 225 44.31 -25.53 -26.82
N LEU A 226 43.86 -26.47 -27.66
CA LEU A 226 44.20 -27.92 -27.73
C LEU A 226 43.43 -28.88 -26.82
N ALA A 227 42.34 -29.46 -27.36
CA ALA A 227 42.10 -30.92 -27.34
C ALA A 227 40.90 -31.26 -28.24
N LEU A 228 41.16 -31.43 -29.54
CA LEU A 228 40.31 -32.24 -30.42
C LEU A 228 40.74 -33.70 -30.29
N GLY A 229 39.78 -34.62 -30.14
CA GLY A 229 39.99 -36.04 -30.50
C GLY A 229 39.40 -37.05 -29.51
N SER A 230 38.15 -37.45 -29.72
CA SER A 230 37.70 -38.86 -29.86
C SER A 230 36.17 -38.95 -29.76
N MET A 231 35.53 -39.29 -30.89
CA MET A 231 34.16 -39.76 -31.00
C MET A 231 34.14 -41.23 -30.58
N ASP A 232 33.51 -41.58 -29.45
CA ASP A 232 33.11 -42.98 -29.15
C ASP A 232 32.10 -43.13 -27.98
N VAL A 233 31.58 -42.05 -27.38
CA VAL A 233 30.69 -42.14 -26.19
C VAL A 233 29.19 -42.01 -26.51
N ILE A 234 28.82 -41.78 -27.77
CA ILE A 234 27.42 -41.47 -28.14
C ILE A 234 26.61 -42.71 -28.56
N TRP A 235 27.24 -43.86 -28.82
CA TRP A 235 26.54 -45.02 -29.37
C TRP A 235 25.95 -46.01 -28.35
N ASP A 236 26.46 -46.05 -27.11
CA ASP A 236 25.94 -46.98 -26.09
C ASP A 236 24.70 -46.47 -25.33
N CYS A 237 24.39 -45.17 -25.39
CA CYS A 237 23.22 -44.62 -24.71
C CYS A 237 21.89 -44.80 -25.47
N LEU A 238 21.93 -45.08 -26.77
CA LEU A 238 20.72 -45.08 -27.62
C LEU A 238 19.93 -46.41 -27.62
N LEU A 239 20.44 -47.49 -27.03
CA LEU A 239 19.80 -48.81 -27.07
C LEU A 239 19.03 -49.22 -25.79
N SER A 240 19.00 -48.40 -24.73
CA SER A 240 18.40 -48.81 -23.44
C SER A 240 17.07 -48.14 -23.04
N PHE A 241 16.39 -47.43 -23.95
CA PHE A 241 15.16 -46.69 -23.61
C PHE A 241 13.87 -47.16 -24.32
N SER A 242 13.79 -48.41 -24.78
CA SER A 242 12.52 -49.04 -25.17
C SER A 242 11.99 -49.93 -24.04
N HIS A 243 11.18 -49.38 -23.13
CA HIS A 243 10.08 -50.02 -22.40
C HIS A 243 9.78 -49.25 -21.10
N ARG A 244 8.78 -48.34 -21.13
CA ARG A 244 7.75 -48.16 -20.08
C ARG A 244 6.83 -47.00 -20.44
N THR A 245 5.56 -47.34 -20.58
CA THR A 245 4.39 -46.48 -20.82
C THR A 245 4.01 -45.67 -19.59
N PHE A 246 3.74 -44.37 -19.74
CA PHE A 246 2.79 -43.65 -18.88
C PHE A 246 2.10 -42.52 -19.67
N SER A 247 0.77 -42.52 -19.60
CA SER A 247 -0.13 -41.57 -20.23
C SER A 247 -0.17 -40.23 -19.50
N LEU A 248 -0.04 -39.11 -20.22
CA LEU A 248 -0.77 -37.88 -19.93
C LEU A 248 -0.71 -36.94 -21.12
N GLY A 249 -1.88 -36.72 -21.72
CA GLY A 249 -2.08 -35.77 -22.80
C GLY A 249 -2.27 -34.34 -22.29
N LEU A 250 -1.74 -33.42 -23.10
CA LEU A 250 -2.22 -32.09 -23.43
C LEU A 250 -2.21 -30.99 -22.34
N LEU A 251 -1.25 -30.08 -22.49
CA LEU A 251 -1.56 -28.68 -22.83
C LEU A 251 -0.39 -28.05 -23.62
N THR A 252 -0.66 -27.86 -24.92
CA THR A 252 0.16 -27.19 -25.94
C THR A 252 -0.08 -25.67 -25.95
N LEU A 253 0.95 -24.86 -26.20
CA LEU A 253 0.96 -23.62 -27.02
C LEU A 253 2.42 -23.09 -27.12
N PRO A 254 2.82 -22.29 -28.15
CA PRO A 254 3.68 -22.77 -29.24
C PRO A 254 5.02 -22.00 -29.38
N VAL A 255 6.03 -22.69 -29.92
CA VAL A 255 7.26 -22.08 -30.48
C VAL A 255 7.41 -22.56 -31.92
N TRP A 256 6.91 -21.77 -32.87
CA TRP A 256 7.18 -21.92 -34.31
C TRP A 256 7.35 -20.52 -34.91
N GLU A 257 8.53 -19.93 -34.67
CA GLU A 257 8.99 -18.73 -35.40
C GLU A 257 10.52 -18.63 -35.28
N TYR A 258 11.26 -19.69 -35.65
CA TYR A 258 12.72 -19.61 -35.78
C TYR A 258 13.34 -20.61 -36.77
N LEU A 259 12.56 -21.09 -37.75
CA LEU A 259 13.07 -22.01 -38.78
C LEU A 259 12.77 -21.55 -40.21
N ASP A 260 12.88 -20.25 -40.46
CA ASP A 260 12.87 -19.68 -41.83
C ASP A 260 14.24 -19.19 -42.31
N ASN A 261 15.34 -19.48 -41.57
CA ASN A 261 16.67 -18.98 -41.94
C ASN A 261 17.75 -20.04 -42.18
N LEU A 262 17.41 -21.33 -42.30
CA LEU A 262 18.39 -22.34 -42.71
C LEU A 262 17.79 -23.26 -43.78
N THR A 263 17.79 -22.76 -45.02
CA THR A 263 17.68 -23.63 -46.19
C THR A 263 19.04 -23.73 -46.88
N VAL A 264 19.36 -24.97 -47.25
CA VAL A 264 20.31 -25.41 -48.28
C VAL A 264 21.77 -25.61 -47.86
N ARG A 265 22.14 -26.89 -47.66
CA ARG A 265 22.99 -27.71 -48.56
C ARG A 265 23.12 -29.11 -47.94
N GLY A 266 22.27 -30.07 -48.34
CA GLY A 266 22.66 -31.21 -49.19
C GLY A 266 23.10 -32.38 -48.29
N GLY A 267 22.30 -33.42 -48.06
CA GLY A 267 21.96 -34.48 -49.01
C GLY A 267 21.34 -35.67 -48.26
N GLU A 268 20.40 -36.34 -48.95
CA GLU A 268 19.88 -37.71 -48.80
C GLU A 268 19.42 -38.23 -47.42
N GLY A 269 18.10 -38.43 -47.28
CA GLY A 269 17.49 -39.25 -46.23
C GLY A 269 16.14 -38.75 -45.71
N GLY A 270 15.12 -38.68 -46.57
CA GLY A 270 13.79 -38.19 -46.17
C GLY A 270 12.67 -38.83 -46.97
N GLU A 271 12.34 -40.09 -46.68
CA GLU A 271 11.14 -40.74 -47.22
C GLU A 271 10.46 -41.78 -46.29
N GLU A 272 10.86 -41.96 -45.02
CA GLU A 272 10.24 -42.99 -44.13
C GLU A 272 9.38 -42.46 -42.97
N ALA A 273 9.19 -41.14 -42.80
CA ALA A 273 8.47 -40.60 -41.63
C ALA A 273 6.94 -40.42 -41.83
N VAL A 274 6.42 -40.68 -43.04
CA VAL A 274 5.01 -40.39 -43.38
C VAL A 274 4.09 -41.61 -43.29
N ASP A 275 4.62 -42.83 -43.35
CA ASP A 275 3.79 -44.06 -43.33
C ASP A 275 3.43 -44.59 -41.94
N TRP A 276 4.13 -44.18 -40.88
CA TRP A 276 3.85 -44.65 -39.50
C TRP A 276 2.61 -44.00 -38.86
N ALA A 277 2.24 -42.78 -39.27
CA ALA A 277 1.16 -42.01 -38.64
C ALA A 277 -0.27 -42.38 -39.11
N VAL A 278 -0.41 -43.22 -40.14
CA VAL A 278 -1.72 -43.57 -40.74
C VAL A 278 -2.33 -44.85 -40.13
N GLU A 279 -1.54 -45.73 -39.54
CA GLU A 279 -2.02 -47.04 -39.05
C GLU A 279 -2.59 -46.99 -37.61
N GLU A 280 -2.13 -46.06 -36.77
CA GLU A 280 -2.53 -45.98 -35.35
C GLU A 280 -3.94 -45.38 -35.13
N LYS A 281 -4.46 -44.67 -36.15
CA LYS A 281 -5.81 -44.07 -36.12
C LYS A 281 -6.94 -45.08 -36.39
N LYS A 282 -6.63 -46.28 -36.90
CA LYS A 282 -7.62 -47.33 -37.20
C LYS A 282 -7.93 -48.27 -36.02
N GLN A 283 -7.09 -48.30 -34.98
CA GLN A 283 -7.20 -49.25 -33.87
C GLN A 283 -7.98 -48.70 -32.65
N LEU A 284 -8.14 -47.39 -32.51
CA LEU A 284 -8.78 -46.77 -31.34
C LEU A 284 -10.32 -46.65 -31.40
N ASP A 285 -10.95 -46.92 -32.56
CA ASP A 285 -12.40 -46.79 -32.76
C ASP A 285 -13.20 -48.11 -32.57
N LYS A 286 -12.60 -49.18 -32.06
CA LYS A 286 -13.30 -50.46 -31.80
C LYS A 286 -13.04 -50.99 -30.39
N GLY A 287 -13.95 -50.74 -29.45
CA GLY A 287 -13.94 -51.47 -28.18
C GLY A 287 -14.70 -50.81 -27.03
N ALA A 288 -16.04 -50.75 -27.13
CA ALA A 288 -16.91 -50.50 -25.99
C ALA A 288 -17.96 -51.61 -25.91
N GLU A 289 -17.92 -52.45 -24.87
CA GLU A 289 -19.10 -53.17 -24.34
C GLU A 289 -18.83 -53.81 -22.96
N LEU A 290 -19.79 -53.65 -22.05
CA LEU A 290 -19.79 -54.03 -20.62
C LEU A 290 -20.15 -55.50 -20.36
N LYS A 291 -19.64 -56.12 -19.28
CA LYS A 291 -20.39 -57.09 -18.43
C LYS A 291 -19.96 -57.13 -16.93
N SER A 292 -20.92 -56.73 -16.07
CA SER A 292 -21.38 -57.22 -14.74
C SER A 292 -20.45 -57.75 -13.60
N PRO A 293 -20.93 -57.67 -12.33
CA PRO A 293 -20.11 -57.51 -11.11
C PRO A 293 -20.07 -58.76 -10.23
N ASP A 294 -19.03 -58.88 -9.39
CA ASP A 294 -19.15 -59.43 -8.02
C ASP A 294 -17.79 -59.34 -7.29
N HIS A 295 -17.83 -59.00 -6.00
CA HIS A 295 -16.72 -58.93 -5.01
C HIS A 295 -16.00 -57.58 -4.85
N MET A 296 -16.61 -56.71 -4.04
CA MET A 296 -15.93 -55.62 -3.31
C MET A 296 -16.56 -55.52 -1.91
N PRO A 297 -15.82 -55.77 -0.81
CA PRO A 297 -16.29 -55.51 0.55
C PRO A 297 -16.16 -54.03 0.94
N LEU A 298 -17.13 -53.60 1.75
CA LEU A 298 -17.34 -52.24 2.25
C LEU A 298 -16.33 -51.84 3.36
N ILE A 299 -15.54 -50.81 3.11
CA ILE A 299 -15.26 -49.74 4.10
C ILE A 299 -15.28 -48.41 3.34
N LEU A 300 -15.98 -47.41 3.92
CA LEU A 300 -16.09 -46.01 3.48
C LEU A 300 -17.08 -45.70 2.35
N ARG A 301 -18.34 -46.11 2.59
CA ARG A 301 -19.47 -45.18 2.47
C ARG A 301 -19.32 -44.07 3.53
N GLN A 302 -18.84 -42.89 3.15
CA GLN A 302 -19.28 -41.59 3.71
C GLN A 302 -18.61 -40.42 2.98
N HIS A 303 -19.01 -40.17 1.72
CA HIS A 303 -19.13 -38.81 1.16
C HIS A 303 -19.84 -38.77 -0.21
N VAL A 304 -20.89 -39.58 -0.38
CA VAL A 304 -21.88 -39.36 -1.46
C VAL A 304 -23.26 -39.67 -0.92
N LYS A 305 -23.88 -38.68 -0.29
CA LYS A 305 -25.34 -38.51 -0.18
C LYS A 305 -25.63 -37.18 0.52
N THR A 306 -25.66 -36.11 -0.26
CA THR A 306 -26.56 -34.94 -0.10
C THR A 306 -26.35 -34.03 -1.29
N ASN A 307 -26.97 -34.38 -2.42
CA ASN A 307 -27.39 -33.39 -3.42
C ASN A 307 -28.53 -33.98 -4.26
N LYS A 308 -29.69 -34.08 -3.61
CA LYS A 308 -31.02 -34.14 -4.23
C LYS A 308 -31.99 -33.53 -3.20
N PHE A 309 -32.87 -32.64 -3.66
CA PHE A 309 -33.61 -31.56 -2.97
C PHE A 309 -32.82 -30.23 -3.03
N GLU A 310 -33.23 -29.15 -3.71
CA GLU A 310 -34.55 -28.70 -4.16
C GLU A 310 -34.53 -27.90 -5.48
N LYS A 311 -35.64 -28.02 -6.21
CA LYS A 311 -36.18 -26.99 -7.11
C LYS A 311 -36.62 -25.77 -6.30
N LYS A 312 -36.14 -24.57 -6.66
CA LYS A 312 -36.89 -23.30 -6.88
C LYS A 312 -36.00 -22.08 -6.62
N ASN A 313 -35.55 -21.40 -7.66
CA ASN A 313 -35.98 -20.03 -7.96
C ASN A 313 -35.25 -19.46 -9.18
N LYS A 314 -36.05 -18.87 -10.07
CA LYS A 314 -35.62 -18.22 -11.31
C LYS A 314 -34.91 -16.90 -10.98
N LEU A 315 -33.68 -16.72 -11.46
CA LEU A 315 -33.15 -15.40 -11.79
C LEU A 315 -32.26 -15.45 -13.04
N LYS A 316 -32.56 -14.53 -13.95
CA LYS A 316 -32.12 -14.46 -15.35
C LYS A 316 -30.61 -14.21 -15.47
N LYS A 317 -29.85 -15.18 -16.04
CA LYS A 317 -28.54 -14.90 -16.66
C LYS A 317 -28.74 -14.59 -18.15
N LYS A 318 -28.38 -13.37 -18.56
CA LYS A 318 -28.27 -12.95 -19.97
C LYS A 318 -27.10 -13.70 -20.62
N ARG A 319 -27.34 -14.37 -21.76
CA ARG A 319 -26.33 -15.01 -22.61
C ARG A 319 -25.64 -13.95 -23.50
N LEU A 320 -24.30 -13.91 -23.50
CA LEU A 320 -23.52 -13.35 -24.60
C LEU A 320 -23.53 -14.35 -25.77
N LYS A 321 -23.76 -13.87 -26.99
CA LYS A 321 -23.55 -14.62 -28.24
C LYS A 321 -22.19 -14.23 -28.81
N ILE A 322 -21.31 -15.20 -29.01
CA ILE A 322 -20.07 -15.08 -29.78
C ILE A 322 -20.36 -15.64 -31.17
N LYS A 323 -19.94 -14.93 -32.22
CA LYS A 323 -20.03 -15.37 -33.62
C LYS A 323 -18.61 -15.45 -34.16
N TRP A 324 -18.29 -16.54 -34.86
CA TRP A 324 -16.98 -16.81 -35.45
C TRP A 324 -17.07 -16.56 -36.96
N ASP A 325 -16.22 -15.71 -37.50
CA ASP A 325 -16.05 -15.54 -38.96
C ASP A 325 -14.57 -15.74 -39.30
N MET A 326 -14.29 -16.54 -40.34
CA MET A 326 -12.95 -16.84 -40.85
C MET A 326 -12.58 -15.87 -41.98
N ILE A 327 -11.44 -15.19 -41.86
CA ILE A 327 -10.75 -14.56 -42.99
C ILE A 327 -9.24 -14.75 -42.77
N ASP A 328 -8.57 -15.39 -43.73
CA ASP A 328 -7.11 -15.56 -43.84
C ASP A 328 -6.38 -16.09 -42.60
N GLY A 329 -6.82 -17.24 -42.11
CA GLY A 329 -5.97 -18.20 -41.38
C GLY A 329 -5.55 -17.86 -39.95
N ASN A 330 -5.89 -16.70 -39.38
CA ASN A 330 -5.55 -16.34 -38.00
C ASN A 330 -6.78 -16.02 -37.13
N PHE A 331 -6.87 -16.62 -35.93
CA PHE A 331 -7.92 -16.33 -34.95
C PHE A 331 -7.66 -15.00 -34.23
N LEU A 332 -8.53 -14.00 -34.44
CA LEU A 332 -8.54 -12.74 -33.69
C LEU A 332 -9.81 -12.64 -32.82
N VAL A 333 -9.65 -12.46 -31.51
CA VAL A 333 -10.75 -12.10 -30.60
C VAL A 333 -10.90 -10.57 -30.58
N ASN A 334 -11.86 -10.05 -31.34
CA ASN A 334 -12.25 -8.64 -31.26
C ASN A 334 -13.41 -8.45 -30.26
N VAL A 335 -13.16 -7.79 -29.14
CA VAL A 335 -14.21 -7.37 -28.20
C VAL A 335 -14.76 -6.01 -28.65
N TYR A 336 -15.93 -6.01 -29.30
CA TYR A 336 -16.64 -4.76 -29.62
C TYR A 336 -17.38 -4.22 -28.40
N LYS A 337 -17.07 -2.98 -28.00
CA LYS A 337 -17.87 -2.23 -27.03
C LYS A 337 -19.15 -1.74 -27.73
N VAL A 338 -20.27 -2.43 -27.52
CA VAL A 338 -21.57 -1.97 -28.04
C VAL A 338 -22.01 -0.74 -27.25
N LYS A 339 -21.96 0.42 -27.91
CA LYS A 339 -22.55 1.68 -27.47
C LYS A 339 -24.03 1.68 -27.88
N VAL A 340 -24.95 1.39 -26.97
CA VAL A 340 -26.38 1.64 -27.23
C VAL A 340 -26.69 3.10 -26.90
N ILE A 341 -26.94 3.85 -27.96
CA ILE A 341 -27.63 5.13 -27.96
C ILE A 341 -29.13 4.82 -27.81
N SER A 342 -29.81 5.45 -26.85
CA SER A 342 -31.28 5.60 -26.92
C SER A 342 -31.63 7.07 -26.85
N LYS A 343 -32.18 7.58 -27.94
CA LYS A 343 -32.71 8.94 -28.11
C LYS A 343 -34.22 8.92 -27.78
N MET A 344 -34.61 9.83 -26.88
CA MET A 344 -35.87 10.61 -26.76
C MET A 344 -37.23 10.01 -27.18
N SER A 345 -38.25 10.16 -26.30
CA SER A 345 -39.35 11.11 -26.56
C SER A 345 -40.15 11.47 -25.30
N LEU A 346 -40.69 12.70 -25.32
CA LEU A 346 -41.67 13.30 -24.41
C LEU A 346 -43.01 12.54 -24.40
N CYS A 347 -43.73 12.56 -23.28
CA CYS A 347 -45.07 13.17 -23.12
C CYS A 347 -45.54 13.05 -21.66
N GLY A 348 -46.21 14.08 -21.13
CA GLY A 348 -46.70 14.12 -19.75
C GLY A 348 -48.12 13.57 -19.58
N SER A 349 -48.54 13.37 -18.33
CA SER A 349 -49.81 13.86 -17.74
C SER A 349 -50.14 13.15 -16.40
N VAL A 350 -50.43 13.99 -15.39
CA VAL A 350 -51.61 13.98 -14.48
C VAL A 350 -51.90 12.77 -13.58
N SER A 351 -51.66 13.03 -12.28
CA SER A 351 -52.51 12.84 -11.08
C SER A 351 -53.06 11.49 -10.60
N ALA A 352 -52.95 11.39 -9.25
CA ALA A 352 -53.90 10.88 -8.26
C ALA A 352 -53.91 9.38 -7.94
N VAL A 353 -53.45 9.06 -6.72
CA VAL A 353 -54.09 8.04 -5.88
C VAL A 353 -54.24 8.59 -4.47
N HIS A 354 -55.51 8.73 -4.06
CA HIS A 354 -56.02 8.93 -2.72
C HIS A 354 -55.55 7.83 -1.75
N LEU A 355 -55.22 8.20 -0.51
CA LEU A 355 -55.49 7.34 0.64
C LEU A 355 -56.05 8.18 1.79
N ASN A 356 -57.25 7.78 2.21
CA ASN A 356 -58.08 8.33 3.28
C ASN A 356 -57.39 8.23 4.64
N PHE A 357 -57.44 9.31 5.40
CA PHE A 357 -57.25 9.29 6.85
C PHE A 357 -58.64 9.38 7.51
N GLN A 358 -59.00 8.34 8.27
CA GLN A 358 -60.10 8.43 9.24
C GLN A 358 -59.52 8.92 10.57
N SER A 359 -60.11 10.00 11.05
CA SER A 359 -59.91 10.67 12.32
C SER A 359 -60.43 9.82 13.48
N ASN A 360 -59.67 9.76 14.57
CA ASN A 360 -60.24 9.62 15.91
C ASN A 360 -59.80 10.81 16.77
N THR A 361 -60.81 11.41 17.37
CA THR A 361 -60.83 12.59 18.22
C THR A 361 -60.16 12.33 19.57
N ASN A 362 -59.45 13.34 20.10
CA ASN A 362 -59.63 13.77 21.49
C ASN A 362 -59.11 15.20 21.70
N THR A 363 -60.04 16.03 22.14
CA THR A 363 -59.96 17.44 22.54
C THR A 363 -59.38 17.57 23.94
N ILE A 364 -58.47 18.53 24.18
CA ILE A 364 -58.44 19.36 25.41
C ILE A 364 -57.99 20.78 25.04
N SER A 365 -58.72 21.75 25.59
CA SER A 365 -58.67 23.20 25.40
C SER A 365 -57.75 23.94 26.38
N MET A 366 -57.28 25.13 25.98
CA MET A 366 -57.23 26.43 26.70
C MET A 366 -56.23 27.33 25.95
N GLY A 367 -56.42 28.60 25.61
CA GLY A 367 -57.43 29.60 25.96
C GLY A 367 -56.75 30.88 26.46
N SER A 368 -56.53 31.88 25.58
CA SER A 368 -56.35 33.34 25.86
C SER A 368 -55.89 34.05 24.58
N VAL A 369 -56.77 34.67 23.77
CA VAL A 369 -57.32 36.05 23.88
C VAL A 369 -56.23 37.14 23.93
N LEU A 370 -56.08 37.87 22.83
CA LEU A 370 -56.18 39.35 22.77
C LEU A 370 -56.19 39.82 21.31
N ALA A 371 -57.29 40.45 20.93
CA ALA A 371 -57.49 41.16 19.67
C ALA A 371 -57.30 42.66 19.90
N PHE A 372 -56.83 43.42 18.90
CA PHE A 372 -57.40 44.73 18.56
C PHE A 372 -57.01 45.15 17.12
N ARG A 373 -58.06 45.53 16.37
CA ARG A 373 -58.15 46.32 15.12
C ARG A 373 -57.46 47.69 15.30
N SER A 374 -57.06 48.53 14.34
CA SER A 374 -57.38 48.80 12.92
C SER A 374 -56.47 49.95 12.46
N GLY A 375 -56.22 50.13 11.15
CA GLY A 375 -55.76 51.42 10.61
C GLY A 375 -54.98 51.31 9.30
N GLU A 376 -55.65 51.58 8.17
CA GLU A 376 -55.08 51.72 6.84
C GLU A 376 -54.36 53.08 6.68
N SER A 377 -53.16 53.09 6.10
CA SER A 377 -52.78 54.14 5.14
C SER A 377 -51.69 53.64 4.19
N MET A 378 -51.90 53.94 2.92
CA MET A 378 -51.10 53.47 1.79
C MET A 378 -49.74 54.16 1.74
N GLY A 379 -48.69 53.36 1.66
CA GLY A 379 -47.35 53.76 1.26
C GLY A 379 -46.66 52.60 0.57
N HIS A 380 -46.66 52.59 -0.76
CA HIS A 380 -45.93 51.60 -1.55
C HIS A 380 -44.42 51.75 -1.33
N ALA A 381 -43.87 50.90 -0.46
CA ALA A 381 -42.46 50.59 -0.40
C ALA A 381 -42.29 49.10 -0.72
N LEU A 382 -41.68 48.79 -1.86
CA LEU A 382 -41.28 47.44 -2.26
C LEU A 382 -40.29 46.89 -1.21
N ARG A 383 -40.81 46.14 -0.23
CA ARG A 383 -40.02 45.27 0.66
C ARG A 383 -40.10 43.84 0.15
N ILE A 384 -38.96 43.31 -0.28
CA ILE A 384 -38.77 41.90 -0.61
C ILE A 384 -38.98 41.09 0.68
N PRO A 385 -39.96 40.18 0.77
CA PRO A 385 -40.16 39.38 1.97
C PRO A 385 -39.11 38.26 2.04
N ILE A 386 -38.21 38.37 3.01
CA ILE A 386 -37.40 37.24 3.48
C ILE A 386 -38.38 36.25 4.12
N LYS A 387 -38.68 35.15 3.42
CA LYS A 387 -39.36 34.00 4.04
C LYS A 387 -38.50 33.49 5.19
N LYS A 388 -38.90 33.75 6.44
CA LYS A 388 -38.48 32.94 7.58
C LYS A 388 -38.97 31.52 7.32
N ARG A 389 -38.06 30.65 6.88
CA ARG A 389 -38.31 29.21 6.78
C ARG A 389 -38.41 28.72 8.22
N SER A 390 -39.62 28.43 8.68
CA SER A 390 -39.84 27.58 9.84
C SER A 390 -39.06 26.29 9.61
N TYR A 391 -38.06 26.04 10.47
CA TYR A 391 -37.38 24.75 10.55
C TYR A 391 -38.44 23.72 10.94
N ARG A 392 -39.01 23.04 9.95
CA ARG A 392 -39.65 21.74 10.17
C ARG A 392 -38.55 20.84 10.74
N GLY A 393 -38.88 20.16 11.85
CA GLY A 393 -37.96 19.30 12.59
C GLY A 393 -37.10 18.47 11.66
N ALA A 394 -35.78 18.59 11.83
CA ALA A 394 -34.84 17.69 11.20
C ALA A 394 -35.19 16.28 11.67
N CYS A 395 -35.45 15.37 10.73
CA CYS A 395 -35.28 13.96 11.01
C CYS A 395 -33.89 13.79 11.64
N PRO A 396 -33.73 13.03 12.73
CA PRO A 396 -32.41 12.72 13.24
C PRO A 396 -31.61 12.09 12.08
N LEU A 397 -30.45 12.67 11.77
CA LEU A 397 -29.52 12.09 10.82
C LEU A 397 -29.20 10.69 11.31
N GLN A 398 -29.64 9.67 10.57
CA GLN A 398 -29.34 8.29 10.91
C GLN A 398 -27.88 8.05 10.52
N VAL A 399 -27.00 7.96 11.52
CA VAL A 399 -25.62 7.54 11.31
C VAL A 399 -25.67 6.03 11.05
N VAL A 400 -25.25 5.61 9.86
CA VAL A 400 -25.22 4.21 9.44
C VAL A 400 -23.76 3.81 9.29
N CYS A 401 -23.41 2.60 9.70
CA CYS A 401 -22.11 2.01 9.39
C CYS A 401 -21.97 1.90 7.87
N ILE A 402 -21.00 2.60 7.28
CA ILE A 402 -20.73 2.61 5.85
C ILE A 402 -19.33 2.03 5.62
N ASP A 403 -19.28 0.88 4.95
CA ASP A 403 -18.01 0.35 4.45
C ASP A 403 -17.60 1.17 3.21
N TYR A 404 -16.58 2.02 3.34
CA TYR A 404 -16.02 2.73 2.20
C TYR A 404 -15.25 1.76 1.29
N PRO A 405 -15.13 2.05 -0.02
CA PRO A 405 -14.37 1.20 -0.92
C PRO A 405 -12.94 1.00 -0.42
N ARG A 406 -12.48 -0.26 -0.48
CA ARG A 406 -11.08 -0.61 -0.26
C ARG A 406 -10.21 0.28 -1.15
N PRO A 407 -9.21 0.98 -0.58
CA PRO A 407 -8.29 1.78 -1.36
C PRO A 407 -7.48 0.90 -2.32
N GLU A 408 -7.22 1.42 -3.51
CA GLU A 408 -6.28 0.80 -4.46
C GLU A 408 -4.86 0.91 -3.88
N LEU A 409 -4.34 -0.18 -3.31
CA LEU A 409 -3.03 -0.24 -2.65
C LEU A 409 -2.06 -1.19 -3.36
N GLU A 410 -2.59 -2.12 -4.16
CA GLU A 410 -1.88 -3.27 -4.72
C GLU A 410 -0.79 -2.86 -5.72
N ASN A 411 -0.89 -1.66 -6.29
CA ASN A 411 0.07 -1.12 -7.25
C ASN A 411 1.10 -0.19 -6.61
N THR A 412 1.08 0.00 -5.28
CA THR A 412 2.08 0.81 -4.58
C THR A 412 3.39 0.03 -4.45
N VAL A 413 4.53 0.75 -4.50
CA VAL A 413 5.87 0.13 -4.41
C VAL A 413 6.02 -0.64 -3.09
N ASN A 414 5.65 -0.01 -1.97
CA ASN A 414 5.72 -0.61 -0.65
C ASN A 414 4.88 -1.90 -0.53
N PHE A 415 3.69 -1.93 -1.14
CA PHE A 415 2.86 -3.14 -1.16
C PHE A 415 3.53 -4.26 -1.96
N LEU A 416 4.06 -3.96 -3.15
CA LEU A 416 4.71 -4.93 -4.02
C LEU A 416 5.99 -5.50 -3.40
N GLU A 417 6.76 -4.70 -2.68
CA GLU A 417 7.96 -5.15 -1.97
C GLU A 417 7.61 -6.10 -0.83
N ALA A 418 6.63 -5.74 0.00
CA ALA A 418 6.13 -6.62 1.06
C ALA A 418 5.50 -7.91 0.48
N ALA A 419 4.82 -7.82 -0.67
CA ALA A 419 4.29 -8.98 -1.39
C ALA A 419 5.42 -9.89 -1.89
N SER A 420 6.51 -9.32 -2.40
CA SER A 420 7.69 -10.08 -2.85
C SER A 420 8.38 -10.77 -1.67
N LEU A 421 8.55 -10.08 -0.55
CA LEU A 421 9.18 -10.64 0.65
C LEU A 421 8.34 -11.80 1.20
N SER A 422 7.04 -11.61 1.38
CA SER A 422 6.13 -12.65 1.87
C SER A 422 6.03 -13.84 0.91
N ALA A 423 6.00 -13.59 -0.41
CA ALA A 423 6.03 -14.63 -1.44
C ALA A 423 7.32 -15.46 -1.39
N SER A 424 8.46 -14.84 -1.05
CA SER A 424 9.75 -15.54 -0.96
C SER A 424 9.72 -16.72 0.00
N PHE A 425 8.98 -16.62 1.12
CA PHE A 425 8.80 -17.72 2.07
C PHE A 425 7.98 -18.87 1.47
N ARG A 426 6.91 -18.57 0.72
CA ARG A 426 6.09 -19.60 0.07
C ARG A 426 6.83 -20.34 -1.05
N SER A 427 7.64 -19.59 -1.80
CA SER A 427 8.44 -20.10 -2.93
C SER A 427 9.78 -20.71 -2.53
N ALA A 428 10.18 -20.59 -1.26
CA ALA A 428 11.43 -21.15 -0.78
C ALA A 428 11.47 -22.67 -1.05
N PRO A 429 12.63 -23.22 -1.46
CA PRO A 429 12.81 -24.66 -1.57
C PRO A 429 12.43 -25.35 -0.25
N ARG A 430 11.63 -26.41 -0.33
CA ARG A 430 11.20 -27.13 0.87
C ARG A 430 12.43 -27.74 1.56
N PRO A 431 12.61 -27.54 2.88
CA PRO A 431 13.78 -28.06 3.56
C PRO A 431 13.75 -29.59 3.56
N SER A 432 14.91 -30.23 3.33
CA SER A 432 15.06 -31.69 3.42
C SER A 432 14.70 -32.21 4.82
N LYS A 433 15.03 -31.43 5.86
CA LYS A 433 14.60 -31.61 7.24
C LYS A 433 13.97 -30.32 7.75
N PRO A 434 12.62 -30.25 7.90
CA PRO A 434 11.96 -29.12 8.53
C PRO A 434 12.47 -28.86 9.94
N LEU A 435 13.02 -27.67 10.18
CA LEU A 435 13.36 -27.20 11.52
C LEU A 435 12.12 -27.12 12.42
N LYS A 436 12.27 -27.59 13.66
CA LYS A 436 11.36 -27.31 14.76
C LYS A 436 11.77 -25.99 15.38
N VAL A 437 10.89 -24.99 15.35
CA VAL A 437 11.17 -23.65 15.88
C VAL A 437 10.18 -23.34 16.99
N VAL A 438 10.65 -23.16 18.22
CA VAL A 438 9.77 -22.75 19.33
C VAL A 438 9.73 -21.23 19.44
N ILE A 439 8.53 -20.69 19.57
CA ILE A 439 8.27 -19.24 19.59
C ILE A 439 7.50 -18.91 20.87
N ALA A 440 8.03 -18.03 21.71
CA ALA A 440 7.37 -17.58 22.94
C ALA A 440 6.63 -16.26 22.73
N GLY A 441 5.30 -16.30 22.81
CA GLY A 441 4.37 -15.17 22.69
C GLY A 441 3.56 -15.19 21.38
N ALA A 442 2.24 -15.32 21.46
CA ALA A 442 1.31 -15.31 20.32
C ALA A 442 0.66 -13.93 20.10
N GLY A 443 1.43 -12.85 20.28
CA GLY A 443 1.10 -11.55 19.70
C GLY A 443 1.26 -11.55 18.18
N LEU A 444 0.92 -10.43 17.52
CA LEU A 444 1.04 -10.32 16.06
C LEU A 444 2.44 -10.66 15.53
N ALA A 445 3.51 -10.33 16.27
CA ALA A 445 4.89 -10.69 15.92
C ALA A 445 5.13 -12.21 15.90
N GLY A 446 4.67 -12.93 16.94
CA GLY A 446 4.82 -14.38 17.04
C GLY A 446 3.92 -15.13 16.06
N LEU A 447 2.67 -14.68 15.89
CA LEU A 447 1.74 -15.19 14.89
C LEU A 447 2.30 -15.03 13.47
N SER A 448 2.84 -13.85 13.14
CA SER A 448 3.49 -13.59 11.86
C SER A 448 4.72 -14.49 11.66
N THR A 449 5.60 -14.58 12.66
CA THR A 449 6.78 -15.46 12.62
C THR A 449 6.39 -16.91 12.35
N ALA A 450 5.43 -17.45 13.11
CA ALA A 450 4.95 -18.82 12.93
C ALA A 450 4.33 -19.03 11.55
N LYS A 451 3.49 -18.10 11.08
CA LYS A 451 2.86 -18.14 9.76
C LYS A 451 3.90 -18.26 8.64
N TYR A 452 4.90 -17.39 8.63
CA TYR A 452 5.89 -17.38 7.54
C TYR A 452 6.91 -18.53 7.63
N LEU A 453 7.22 -19.04 8.83
CA LEU A 453 7.98 -20.28 9.00
C LEU A 453 7.20 -21.49 8.45
N ALA A 454 5.88 -21.55 8.71
CA ALA A 454 5.02 -22.58 8.16
C ALA A 454 4.91 -22.46 6.61
N ASP A 455 4.86 -21.25 6.07
CA ASP A 455 4.91 -21.02 4.62
C ASP A 455 6.18 -21.57 3.98
N ALA A 456 7.34 -21.38 4.63
CA ALA A 456 8.63 -21.93 4.23
C ALA A 456 8.77 -23.46 4.45
N GLY A 457 7.81 -24.10 5.11
CA GLY A 457 7.79 -25.55 5.32
C GLY A 457 8.52 -26.01 6.57
N HIS A 458 8.75 -25.13 7.54
CA HIS A 458 9.23 -25.46 8.87
C HIS A 458 8.07 -25.79 9.82
N LYS A 459 8.39 -26.30 11.02
CA LYS A 459 7.41 -26.68 12.05
C LYS A 459 7.48 -25.72 13.24
N PRO A 460 6.75 -24.59 13.20
CA PRO A 460 6.69 -23.67 14.33
C PRO A 460 5.84 -24.26 15.47
N LEU A 461 6.32 -24.12 16.70
CA LEU A 461 5.57 -24.35 17.94
C LEU A 461 5.43 -23.01 18.66
N LEU A 462 4.25 -22.39 18.57
CA LEU A 462 3.94 -21.10 19.15
C LEU A 462 3.31 -21.27 20.54
N LEU A 463 3.93 -20.69 21.56
CA LEU A 463 3.54 -20.82 22.96
C LEU A 463 3.05 -19.47 23.50
N GLU A 464 1.79 -19.36 23.85
CA GLU A 464 1.19 -18.16 24.45
C GLU A 464 1.02 -18.35 25.95
N ALA A 465 1.37 -17.31 26.72
CA ALA A 465 1.33 -17.37 28.17
C ALA A 465 -0.09 -17.32 28.74
N ARG A 466 -1.02 -16.65 28.05
CA ARG A 466 -2.42 -16.47 28.47
C ARG A 466 -3.35 -17.47 27.76
N ASP A 467 -4.62 -17.41 28.11
CA ASP A 467 -5.73 -18.13 27.47
C ASP A 467 -6.31 -17.38 26.26
N VAL A 468 -5.67 -16.29 25.82
CA VAL A 468 -6.11 -15.42 24.73
C VAL A 468 -4.96 -15.08 23.77
N LEU A 469 -5.27 -15.03 22.47
CA LEU A 469 -4.33 -14.67 21.40
C LEU A 469 -4.20 -13.14 21.23
N GLY A 470 -3.17 -12.71 20.49
CA GLY A 470 -3.07 -11.33 19.99
C GLY A 470 -2.19 -10.40 20.82
N GLY A 471 -1.87 -10.75 22.06
CA GLY A 471 -0.98 -9.91 22.89
C GLY A 471 -1.64 -8.56 23.20
N LYS A 472 -1.09 -7.48 22.64
CA LYS A 472 -1.63 -6.12 22.77
C LYS A 472 -2.89 -5.85 21.94
N VAL A 473 -3.26 -6.76 21.04
CA VAL A 473 -4.55 -6.71 20.31
C VAL A 473 -5.59 -7.67 20.90
N ALA A 474 -5.34 -8.28 22.05
CA ALA A 474 -6.26 -9.24 22.66
C ALA A 474 -7.58 -8.57 23.06
N ALA A 475 -8.66 -9.34 23.05
CA ALA A 475 -9.98 -8.96 23.51
C ALA A 475 -10.61 -10.11 24.29
N TRP A 476 -11.51 -9.78 25.21
CA TRP A 476 -12.25 -10.74 26.03
C TRP A 476 -13.74 -10.47 25.94
N LYS A 477 -14.53 -11.52 26.12
CA LYS A 477 -15.99 -11.45 26.13
C LYS A 477 -16.46 -11.54 27.58
N ASP A 478 -17.30 -10.60 28.00
CA ASP A 478 -17.90 -10.61 29.33
C ASP A 478 -19.14 -11.51 29.41
N ASP A 479 -19.75 -11.58 30.60
CA ASP A 479 -20.90 -12.44 30.89
C ASP A 479 -22.16 -12.06 30.09
N ASP A 480 -22.28 -10.80 29.66
CA ASP A 480 -23.39 -10.34 28.81
C ASP A 480 -23.15 -10.66 27.32
N GLY A 481 -21.94 -11.13 26.98
CA GLY A 481 -21.54 -11.46 25.62
C GLY A 481 -20.88 -10.31 24.86
N ASP A 482 -20.62 -9.18 25.51
CA ASP A 482 -19.96 -8.02 24.91
C ASP A 482 -18.44 -8.14 24.97
N TRP A 483 -17.78 -7.66 23.92
CA TRP A 483 -16.32 -7.67 23.83
C TRP A 483 -15.70 -6.38 24.39
N TYR A 484 -14.57 -6.52 25.08
CA TYR A 484 -13.69 -5.42 25.47
C TYR A 484 -12.24 -5.73 25.09
N GLU A 485 -11.54 -4.73 24.56
CA GLU A 485 -10.23 -4.87 23.92
C GLU A 485 -9.09 -4.36 24.79
N THR A 486 -7.85 -4.78 24.47
CA THR A 486 -6.66 -4.23 25.11
C THR A 486 -6.39 -2.77 24.70
N GLY A 487 -6.88 -2.35 23.54
CA GLY A 487 -6.63 -1.05 22.96
C GLY A 487 -7.47 -0.80 21.71
N LEU A 488 -7.62 0.47 21.35
CA LEU A 488 -8.34 0.89 20.14
C LEU A 488 -7.39 0.84 18.94
N HIS A 489 -7.57 -0.15 18.08
CA HIS A 489 -6.64 -0.44 16.97
C HIS A 489 -7.13 0.13 15.64
N ILE A 490 -6.22 0.78 14.90
CA ILE A 490 -6.50 1.37 13.60
C ILE A 490 -5.51 0.83 12.57
N PHE A 491 -6.07 0.37 11.44
CA PHE A 491 -5.30 -0.11 10.30
C PHE A 491 -5.17 1.01 9.28
N PHE A 492 -3.94 1.25 8.81
CA PHE A 492 -3.67 2.28 7.82
C PHE A 492 -3.43 1.68 6.42
N GLY A 493 -3.70 2.46 5.38
CA GLY A 493 -3.33 2.10 4.00
C GLY A 493 -1.84 1.82 3.85
N ALA A 494 -0.99 2.62 4.53
CA ALA A 494 0.45 2.49 4.49
C ALA A 494 1.03 1.34 5.34
N TYR A 495 0.24 0.29 5.61
CA TYR A 495 0.68 -0.92 6.33
C TYR A 495 0.84 -2.12 5.38
N PRO A 496 1.83 -2.11 4.46
CA PRO A 496 1.90 -3.06 3.35
C PRO A 496 2.00 -4.51 3.81
N ASN A 497 2.74 -4.80 4.89
CA ASN A 497 2.85 -6.15 5.44
C ASN A 497 1.52 -6.67 6.00
N VAL A 498 0.71 -5.80 6.61
CA VAL A 498 -0.61 -6.17 7.12
C VAL A 498 -1.58 -6.37 5.97
N GLN A 499 -1.58 -5.49 4.97
CA GLN A 499 -2.41 -5.65 3.77
C GLN A 499 -2.10 -6.97 3.04
N ASN A 500 -0.81 -7.33 2.90
CA ASN A 500 -0.40 -8.61 2.34
C ASN A 500 -0.84 -9.79 3.21
N LEU A 501 -0.67 -9.73 4.54
CA LEU A 501 -1.12 -10.79 5.44
C LEU A 501 -2.63 -11.04 5.33
N PHE A 502 -3.44 -9.98 5.30
CA PHE A 502 -4.89 -10.08 5.11
C PHE A 502 -5.22 -10.71 3.73
N GLY A 503 -4.51 -10.29 2.68
CA GLY A 503 -4.65 -10.86 1.33
C GLY A 503 -4.32 -12.34 1.23
N GLU A 504 -3.27 -12.77 1.92
CA GLU A 504 -2.81 -14.16 1.92
C GLU A 504 -3.75 -15.10 2.68
N LEU A 505 -4.43 -14.57 3.69
CA LEU A 505 -5.43 -15.29 4.48
C LEU A 505 -6.85 -15.19 3.87
N GLY A 506 -7.04 -14.34 2.86
CA GLY A 506 -8.34 -14.11 2.21
C GLY A 506 -9.37 -13.47 3.14
N ILE A 507 -8.95 -12.50 3.96
CA ILE A 507 -9.78 -11.84 4.99
C ILE A 507 -9.82 -10.32 4.82
N GLU A 508 -9.51 -9.79 3.63
CA GLU A 508 -9.43 -8.33 3.44
C GLU A 508 -10.77 -7.60 3.59
N ASP A 509 -11.88 -8.33 3.45
CA ASP A 509 -13.24 -7.83 3.70
C ASP A 509 -13.51 -7.51 5.18
N ARG A 510 -12.65 -8.00 6.09
CA ARG A 510 -12.74 -7.71 7.52
C ARG A 510 -12.22 -6.32 7.89
N LEU A 511 -11.60 -5.60 6.96
CA LEU A 511 -11.17 -4.21 7.17
C LEU A 511 -12.27 -3.24 6.71
N GLN A 512 -12.92 -2.60 7.68
CA GLN A 512 -13.94 -1.57 7.47
C GLN A 512 -13.28 -0.21 7.25
N TRP A 513 -12.94 0.07 5.99
CA TRP A 513 -12.38 1.36 5.59
C TRP A 513 -13.37 2.49 5.84
N LYS A 514 -12.87 3.59 6.40
CA LYS A 514 -13.66 4.81 6.69
C LYS A 514 -13.37 5.90 5.67
N GLU A 515 -14.10 7.01 5.79
CA GLU A 515 -13.86 8.20 4.97
C GLU A 515 -12.38 8.62 5.05
N HIS A 516 -11.83 9.14 3.96
CA HIS A 516 -10.46 9.65 4.00
C HIS A 516 -10.41 11.04 4.65
N SER A 517 -10.58 11.05 5.98
CA SER A 517 -10.63 12.26 6.79
C SER A 517 -9.90 12.08 8.13
N MET A 518 -9.54 13.19 8.77
CA MET A 518 -9.12 13.20 10.17
C MET A 518 -9.98 14.21 10.93
N ILE A 519 -10.67 13.77 11.98
CA ILE A 519 -11.68 14.55 12.72
C ILE A 519 -11.17 14.83 14.13
N PHE A 520 -11.09 16.11 14.49
CA PHE A 520 -10.56 16.61 15.75
C PHE A 520 -11.67 17.33 16.51
N ALA A 521 -11.83 17.02 17.80
CA ALA A 521 -12.68 17.82 18.68
C ALA A 521 -12.07 19.21 18.89
N MET A 522 -12.91 20.21 19.18
CA MET A 522 -12.51 21.59 19.42
C MET A 522 -12.60 21.92 20.93
N PRO A 523 -11.48 21.89 21.70
CA PRO A 523 -11.54 22.15 23.14
C PRO A 523 -12.12 23.52 23.51
N ASN A 524 -11.91 24.52 22.65
CA ASN A 524 -12.41 25.88 22.82
C ASN A 524 -13.91 26.04 22.53
N LYS A 525 -14.54 25.01 21.94
CA LYS A 525 -15.95 24.99 21.55
C LYS A 525 -16.54 23.59 21.81
N PRO A 526 -16.97 23.30 23.05
CA PRO A 526 -17.51 21.99 23.44
C PRO A 526 -18.58 21.49 22.47
N GLY A 527 -18.47 20.22 22.04
CA GLY A 527 -19.38 19.59 21.06
C GLY A 527 -19.09 19.90 19.58
N GLU A 528 -18.21 20.85 19.25
CA GLU A 528 -17.81 21.11 17.85
C GLU A 528 -16.61 20.27 17.43
N PHE A 529 -16.58 19.89 16.15
CA PHE A 529 -15.51 19.11 15.54
C PHE A 529 -15.00 19.79 14.27
N SER A 530 -13.69 19.78 14.08
CA SER A 530 -13.02 20.23 12.86
C SER A 530 -12.40 19.06 12.12
N ARG A 531 -12.29 19.14 10.79
CA ARG A 531 -11.83 18.02 9.97
C ARG A 531 -10.84 18.40 8.88
N PHE A 532 -9.90 17.49 8.61
CA PHE A 532 -9.04 17.50 7.43
C PHE A 532 -9.55 16.45 6.45
N ASP A 533 -10.08 16.90 5.32
CA ASP A 533 -10.59 16.02 4.26
C ASP A 533 -9.57 15.84 3.16
N PHE A 534 -9.27 14.59 2.81
CA PHE A 534 -8.31 14.23 1.77
C PHE A 534 -9.07 13.90 0.48
N PRO A 535 -9.08 14.78 -0.55
CA PRO A 535 -9.84 14.52 -1.76
C PRO A 535 -9.28 13.33 -2.52
N GLU A 536 -10.13 12.33 -2.79
CA GLU A 536 -9.74 11.14 -3.54
C GLU A 536 -9.31 11.46 -4.99
N VAL A 537 -9.66 12.64 -5.51
CA VAL A 537 -9.23 13.08 -6.86
C VAL A 537 -7.79 13.57 -6.91
N LEU A 538 -7.19 13.92 -5.76
CA LEU A 538 -5.82 14.42 -5.68
C LEU A 538 -4.87 13.29 -5.24
N PRO A 539 -3.66 13.18 -5.85
CA PRO A 539 -2.65 12.25 -5.37
C PRO A 539 -2.01 12.76 -4.07
N ALA A 540 -1.31 11.88 -3.34
CA ALA A 540 -0.38 12.33 -2.31
C ALA A 540 0.83 13.05 -2.94
N PRO A 541 1.37 14.11 -2.31
CA PRO A 541 0.91 14.77 -1.08
C PRO A 541 -0.13 15.89 -1.29
N LEU A 542 -0.62 16.09 -2.52
CA LEU A 542 -1.52 17.20 -2.86
C LEU A 542 -2.87 17.12 -2.13
N ASN A 543 -3.38 15.92 -1.87
CA ASN A 543 -4.58 15.70 -1.06
C ASN A 543 -4.42 16.24 0.38
N GLY A 544 -3.30 15.96 1.04
CA GLY A 544 -2.99 16.46 2.39
C GLY A 544 -2.76 17.96 2.43
N ILE A 545 -2.04 18.50 1.44
CA ILE A 545 -1.86 19.96 1.31
C ILE A 545 -3.23 20.64 1.16
N TRP A 546 -4.12 20.08 0.34
CA TRP A 546 -5.47 20.61 0.17
C TRP A 546 -6.29 20.53 1.47
N ALA A 547 -6.19 19.43 2.21
CA ALA A 547 -6.87 19.24 3.49
C ALA A 547 -6.48 20.35 4.49
N ILE A 548 -5.18 20.63 4.62
CA ILE A 548 -4.63 21.69 5.49
C ILE A 548 -5.10 23.07 5.00
N LEU A 549 -5.07 23.33 3.70
CA LEU A 549 -5.48 24.61 3.16
C LEU A 549 -6.98 24.89 3.35
N LYS A 550 -7.84 23.88 3.20
CA LYS A 550 -9.30 24.01 3.34
C LYS A 550 -9.75 24.21 4.79
N ASN A 551 -9.10 23.58 5.76
CA ASN A 551 -9.46 23.71 7.17
C ASN A 551 -9.11 25.11 7.69
N ASN A 552 -10.07 25.87 8.23
CA ASN A 552 -9.83 27.25 8.68
C ASN A 552 -9.99 27.45 10.20
N GLU A 553 -10.27 26.39 10.94
CA GLU A 553 -10.59 26.48 12.36
C GLU A 553 -9.42 26.03 13.25
N MET A 554 -8.63 25.05 12.80
CA MET A 554 -7.47 24.56 13.55
C MET A 554 -6.23 25.45 13.34
N LEU A 555 -5.95 25.88 12.10
CA LEU A 555 -4.75 26.61 11.75
C LEU A 555 -5.06 27.94 11.04
N THR A 556 -4.44 29.02 11.50
CA THR A 556 -4.45 30.32 10.83
C THR A 556 -3.55 30.29 9.59
N TRP A 557 -3.76 31.24 8.67
CA TRP A 557 -2.95 31.33 7.45
C TRP A 557 -1.43 31.48 7.71
N PRO A 558 -0.98 32.34 8.65
CA PRO A 558 0.44 32.45 9.00
C PRO A 558 1.01 31.15 9.57
N GLU A 559 0.25 30.45 10.41
CA GLU A 559 0.65 29.15 10.97
C GLU A 559 0.80 28.09 9.88
N LYS A 560 -0.14 28.02 8.92
CA LYS A 560 -0.05 27.10 7.77
C LYS A 560 1.22 27.32 6.95
N VAL A 561 1.59 28.59 6.70
CA VAL A 561 2.80 28.92 5.94
C VAL A 561 4.05 28.51 6.70
N LYS A 562 4.16 28.85 7.98
CA LYS A 562 5.31 28.46 8.81
C LYS A 562 5.42 26.95 8.95
N PHE A 563 4.30 26.26 9.14
CA PHE A 563 4.24 24.80 9.20
C PHE A 563 4.76 24.16 7.90
N ALA A 564 4.29 24.64 6.74
CA ALA A 564 4.75 24.15 5.45
C ALA A 564 6.26 24.38 5.23
N ILE A 565 6.80 25.53 5.68
CA ILE A 565 8.24 25.81 5.62
C ILE A 565 9.01 24.87 6.55
N GLY A 566 8.54 24.67 7.78
CA GLY A 566 9.19 23.83 8.78
C GLY A 566 9.29 22.35 8.39
N LEU A 567 8.27 21.83 7.69
CA LEU A 567 8.28 20.45 7.18
C LEU A 567 9.12 20.23 5.91
N LEU A 568 9.48 21.29 5.19
CA LEU A 568 10.16 21.15 3.89
C LEU A 568 11.48 20.35 3.98
N PRO A 569 12.36 20.54 4.98
CA PRO A 569 13.57 19.75 5.12
C PRO A 569 13.29 18.25 5.33
N ALA A 570 12.24 17.92 6.09
CA ALA A 570 11.84 16.53 6.28
C ALA A 570 11.31 15.87 5.00
N MET A 571 10.53 16.60 4.21
CA MET A 571 10.01 16.10 2.94
C MET A 571 11.10 15.84 1.89
N LEU A 572 12.22 16.57 1.97
CA LEU A 572 13.32 16.48 1.00
C LEU A 572 14.49 15.59 1.47
N GLY A 573 14.61 15.37 2.78
CA GLY A 573 15.80 14.77 3.40
C GLY A 573 15.90 13.24 3.31
N GLY A 574 14.82 12.55 2.94
CA GLY A 574 14.79 11.08 2.86
C GLY A 574 15.04 10.39 4.21
N GLN A 575 15.28 9.08 4.17
CA GLN A 575 15.45 8.24 5.37
C GLN A 575 16.64 8.66 6.28
N PRO A 576 17.84 9.00 5.74
CA PRO A 576 18.96 9.43 6.59
C PRO A 576 18.65 10.70 7.38
N TYR A 577 17.86 11.63 6.81
CA TYR A 577 17.41 12.80 7.55
C TYR A 577 16.47 12.41 8.69
N VAL A 578 15.50 11.53 8.44
CA VAL A 578 14.52 11.06 9.44
C VAL A 578 15.23 10.40 10.61
N GLU A 579 16.19 9.50 10.35
CA GLU A 579 17.00 8.84 11.39
C GLU A 579 17.86 9.83 12.18
N ALA A 580 18.42 10.84 11.52
CA ALA A 580 19.17 11.89 12.21
C ALA A 580 18.31 12.75 13.15
N GLN A 581 16.97 12.67 13.08
CA GLN A 581 16.08 13.39 13.99
C GLN A 581 15.69 12.60 15.24
N ASP A 582 16.16 11.35 15.41
CA ASP A 582 15.82 10.52 16.58
C ASP A 582 16.33 11.10 17.92
N GLY A 583 17.38 11.92 17.86
CA GLY A 583 17.94 12.62 19.03
C GLY A 583 17.14 13.84 19.50
N LEU A 584 16.04 14.22 18.82
CA LEU A 584 15.22 15.38 19.16
C LEU A 584 13.79 14.93 19.49
N SER A 585 13.20 15.53 20.52
CA SER A 585 11.75 15.43 20.74
C SER A 585 10.97 16.14 19.63
N VAL A 586 9.68 15.81 19.49
CA VAL A 586 8.79 16.51 18.54
C VAL A 586 8.77 18.00 18.83
N LYS A 587 8.66 18.40 20.09
CA LYS A 587 8.64 19.80 20.49
C LYS A 587 9.94 20.52 20.12
N GLU A 588 11.10 19.98 20.51
CA GLU A 588 12.40 20.58 20.21
C GLU A 588 12.63 20.73 18.69
N TRP A 589 12.19 19.74 17.92
CA TRP A 589 12.30 19.81 16.47
C TRP A 589 11.37 20.88 15.88
N MET A 590 10.12 20.97 16.33
CA MET A 590 9.17 22.00 15.86
C MET A 590 9.71 23.41 16.12
N ASP A 591 10.23 23.65 17.33
CA ASP A 591 10.83 24.92 17.73
C ASP A 591 12.03 25.27 16.83
N LYS A 592 12.93 24.30 16.63
CA LYS A 592 14.10 24.43 15.75
C LYS A 592 13.73 24.77 14.30
N GLN A 593 12.61 24.24 13.82
CA GLN A 593 12.13 24.47 12.46
C GLN A 593 11.27 25.74 12.32
N GLY A 594 11.06 26.48 13.42
CA GLY A 594 10.26 27.71 13.44
C GLY A 594 8.76 27.46 13.25
N VAL A 595 8.29 26.24 13.54
CA VAL A 595 6.86 25.91 13.57
C VAL A 595 6.26 26.53 14.83
N PRO A 596 5.15 27.27 14.75
CA PRO A 596 4.57 27.91 15.93
C PRO A 596 4.11 26.88 16.98
N ASP A 597 4.35 27.17 18.26
CA ASP A 597 4.01 26.32 19.41
C ASP A 597 2.54 25.88 19.39
N ARG A 598 1.63 26.79 19.01
CA ARG A 598 0.21 26.49 18.87
C ARG A 598 -0.07 25.37 17.87
N VAL A 599 0.73 25.19 16.81
CA VAL A 599 0.58 24.06 15.88
C VAL A 599 0.99 22.75 16.57
N THR A 600 2.06 22.78 17.36
CA THR A 600 2.51 21.65 18.18
C THR A 600 1.41 21.24 19.16
N ASP A 601 0.82 22.19 19.85
CA ASP A 601 -0.25 21.95 20.83
C ASP A 601 -1.56 21.48 20.17
N GLU A 602 -1.93 22.10 19.04
CA GLU A 602 -3.22 21.84 18.40
C GLU A 602 -3.25 20.54 17.60
N VAL A 603 -2.13 20.14 16.99
CA VAL A 603 -2.06 18.99 16.07
C VAL A 603 -1.16 17.88 16.61
N PHE A 604 0.02 18.23 17.09
CA PHE A 604 1.04 17.24 17.41
C PHE A 604 0.91 16.63 18.81
N ILE A 605 0.21 17.26 19.75
CA ILE A 605 -0.22 16.57 20.98
C ILE A 605 -1.13 15.39 20.62
N ALA A 606 -2.14 15.62 19.78
CA ALA A 606 -3.06 14.56 19.36
C ALA A 606 -2.33 13.44 18.59
N MET A 607 -1.42 13.82 17.68
CA MET A 607 -0.65 12.84 16.90
C MET A 607 0.33 12.04 17.76
N SER A 608 1.02 12.68 18.71
CA SER A 608 2.00 12.02 19.60
C SER A 608 1.32 11.02 20.52
N LYS A 609 0.21 11.44 21.13
CA LYS A 609 -0.62 10.56 21.97
C LYS A 609 -1.25 9.41 21.18
N ALA A 610 -1.62 9.63 19.91
CA ALA A 610 -2.19 8.57 19.08
C ALA A 610 -1.16 7.52 18.67
N LEU A 611 0.10 7.92 18.46
CA LEU A 611 1.16 7.02 17.99
C LEU A 611 1.85 6.26 19.13
N ASN A 612 2.11 6.92 20.26
CA ASN A 612 2.92 6.33 21.33
C ASN A 612 2.45 6.68 22.76
N PHE A 613 1.24 7.25 22.90
CA PHE A 613 0.59 7.53 24.20
C PHE A 613 1.32 8.55 25.11
N ILE A 614 2.35 9.23 24.60
CA ILE A 614 3.12 10.28 25.28
C ILE A 614 3.00 11.63 24.57
N ASN A 615 3.39 12.68 25.27
CA ASN A 615 3.33 14.05 24.78
C ASN A 615 4.50 14.38 23.82
N PRO A 616 4.39 15.44 23.00
CA PRO A 616 5.40 15.79 21.99
C PRO A 616 6.75 16.25 22.56
N ASP A 617 6.81 16.64 23.83
CA ASP A 617 8.05 16.96 24.54
C ASP A 617 8.88 15.72 24.91
N GLU A 618 8.28 14.54 24.90
CA GLU A 618 8.96 13.27 25.21
C GLU A 618 9.15 12.38 23.95
N LEU A 619 8.22 12.46 22.99
CA LEU A 619 8.25 11.62 21.79
C LEU A 619 9.40 12.00 20.86
N SER A 620 10.17 11.01 20.38
CA SER A 620 11.16 11.19 19.31
C SER A 620 10.50 11.69 18.02
N MET A 621 11.08 12.73 17.41
CA MET A 621 10.60 13.29 16.13
C MET A 621 10.66 12.27 14.99
N GLN A 622 11.56 11.28 15.07
CA GLN A 622 11.65 10.20 14.09
C GLN A 622 10.30 9.48 13.93
N CYS A 623 9.57 9.26 15.03
CA CYS A 623 8.25 8.62 15.02
C CYS A 623 7.23 9.40 14.17
N ILE A 624 7.15 10.71 14.38
CA ILE A 624 6.25 11.59 13.60
C ILE A 624 6.66 11.64 12.14
N LEU A 625 7.95 11.75 11.85
CA LEU A 625 8.44 11.83 10.47
C LEU A 625 8.19 10.54 9.70
N ILE A 626 8.31 9.36 10.32
CA ILE A 626 7.95 8.09 9.68
C ILE A 626 6.46 8.08 9.30
N ALA A 627 5.58 8.50 10.21
CA ALA A 627 4.14 8.56 9.95
C ALA A 627 3.81 9.56 8.83
N LEU A 628 4.36 10.79 8.89
CA LEU A 628 4.15 11.80 7.86
C LEU A 628 4.71 11.37 6.50
N ASN A 629 5.90 10.79 6.45
CA ASN A 629 6.51 10.34 5.20
C ASN A 629 5.63 9.30 4.50
N ARG A 630 5.09 8.32 5.25
CA ARG A 630 4.13 7.34 4.73
C ARG A 630 2.86 8.00 4.18
N PHE A 631 2.33 9.01 4.87
CA PHE A 631 1.12 9.74 4.43
C PHE A 631 1.34 10.61 3.20
N LEU A 632 2.58 11.07 2.98
CA LEU A 632 2.95 11.91 1.84
C LEU A 632 3.31 11.09 0.59
N GLN A 633 3.74 9.84 0.76
CA GLN A 633 4.14 8.96 -0.35
C GLN A 633 2.96 8.23 -0.99
N GLU A 634 1.98 7.79 -0.20
CA GLU A 634 0.87 6.98 -0.69
C GLU A 634 -0.44 7.74 -0.65
N LYS A 635 -1.17 7.74 -1.79
CA LYS A 635 -2.46 8.42 -1.93
C LYS A 635 -3.43 8.10 -0.80
N HIS A 636 -3.56 6.82 -0.43
CA HIS A 636 -4.43 6.35 0.64
C HIS A 636 -3.65 5.92 1.89
N GLY A 637 -2.39 6.31 2.03
CA GLY A 637 -1.53 5.88 3.13
C GLY A 637 -2.06 6.24 4.51
N SER A 638 -2.70 7.41 4.63
CA SER A 638 -3.37 7.89 5.86
C SER A 638 -4.83 7.49 6.00
N LYS A 639 -5.39 6.73 5.04
CA LYS A 639 -6.77 6.24 5.15
C LYS A 639 -6.84 5.20 6.26
N MET A 640 -7.89 5.25 7.08
CA MET A 640 -8.07 4.43 8.27
C MET A 640 -9.11 3.34 8.05
N ALA A 641 -8.91 2.20 8.70
CA ALA A 641 -9.86 1.10 8.78
C ALA A 641 -9.94 0.55 10.20
N PHE A 642 -11.14 0.10 10.57
CA PHE A 642 -11.41 -0.71 11.76
C PHE A 642 -11.48 -2.19 11.36
N LEU A 643 -11.16 -3.09 12.29
CA LEU A 643 -11.49 -4.50 12.10
C LEU A 643 -12.99 -4.70 12.30
N ASP A 644 -13.59 -5.64 11.58
CA ASP A 644 -15.04 -5.88 11.60
C ASP A 644 -15.56 -6.58 12.87
N GLY A 645 -14.70 -6.75 13.88
CA GLY A 645 -14.99 -7.42 15.14
C GLY A 645 -13.73 -7.67 15.96
N ASN A 646 -13.83 -8.56 16.95
CA ASN A 646 -12.78 -8.81 17.94
C ASN A 646 -11.48 -9.38 17.30
N PRO A 647 -10.29 -8.82 17.58
CA PRO A 647 -9.07 -9.28 16.92
C PRO A 647 -8.70 -10.76 17.14
N PRO A 648 -8.91 -11.39 18.32
CA PRO A 648 -8.63 -12.81 18.51
C PRO A 648 -9.34 -13.72 17.50
N GLU A 649 -10.63 -13.54 17.28
CA GLU A 649 -11.39 -14.36 16.32
C GLU A 649 -11.27 -13.85 14.88
N ARG A 650 -11.25 -12.54 14.69
CA ARG A 650 -11.30 -11.92 13.35
C ARG A 650 -9.94 -11.82 12.66
N LEU A 651 -8.83 -11.83 13.40
CA LEU A 651 -7.48 -11.75 12.83
C LEU A 651 -6.56 -12.88 13.31
N CYS A 652 -6.47 -13.13 14.61
CA CYS A 652 -5.52 -14.12 15.13
C CYS A 652 -5.90 -15.55 14.75
N MET A 653 -7.18 -15.92 14.83
CA MET A 653 -7.64 -17.28 14.52
C MET A 653 -7.39 -17.68 13.05
N PRO A 654 -7.64 -16.83 12.03
CA PRO A 654 -7.19 -17.12 10.65
C PRO A 654 -5.70 -17.46 10.54
N VAL A 655 -4.83 -16.75 11.28
CA VAL A 655 -3.39 -17.02 11.28
C VAL A 655 -3.10 -18.37 11.94
N VAL A 656 -3.74 -18.68 13.08
CA VAL A 656 -3.60 -19.98 13.77
C VAL A 656 -4.03 -21.12 12.85
N ASN A 657 -5.21 -21.02 12.23
CA ASN A 657 -5.72 -22.02 11.29
C ASN A 657 -4.74 -22.27 10.13
N HIS A 658 -4.12 -21.20 9.60
CA HIS A 658 -3.11 -21.31 8.55
C HIS A 658 -1.86 -22.05 9.03
N ILE A 659 -1.35 -21.72 10.23
CA ILE A 659 -0.20 -22.38 10.85
C ILE A 659 -0.47 -23.88 11.04
N GLU A 660 -1.61 -24.23 11.63
CA GLU A 660 -1.99 -25.62 11.92
C GLU A 660 -2.24 -26.44 10.66
N SER A 661 -2.85 -25.83 9.63
CA SER A 661 -3.05 -26.49 8.32
C SER A 661 -1.74 -26.89 7.62
N ARG A 662 -0.62 -26.29 8.04
CA ARG A 662 0.74 -26.55 7.54
C ARG A 662 1.61 -27.33 8.53
N GLY A 663 1.02 -27.88 9.59
CA GLY A 663 1.69 -28.73 10.56
C GLY A 663 2.50 -28.00 11.63
N GLY A 664 2.29 -26.68 11.77
CA GLY A 664 2.69 -25.95 12.98
C GLY A 664 1.70 -26.21 14.13
N GLU A 665 2.06 -25.77 15.33
CA GLU A 665 1.25 -25.96 16.53
C GLU A 665 1.17 -24.66 17.34
N VAL A 666 0.00 -24.34 17.86
CA VAL A 666 -0.23 -23.18 18.72
C VAL A 666 -0.80 -23.64 20.06
N ARG A 667 -0.13 -23.30 21.17
CA ARG A 667 -0.55 -23.67 22.52
C ARG A 667 -0.74 -22.44 23.39
N LEU A 668 -1.95 -22.29 23.92
CA LEU A 668 -2.28 -21.32 24.96
C LEU A 668 -1.81 -21.83 26.34
N ASN A 669 -1.87 -20.98 27.36
CA ASN A 669 -1.53 -21.31 28.75
C ASN A 669 -0.14 -21.96 28.93
N SER A 670 0.80 -21.59 28.07
CA SER A 670 2.14 -22.16 27.93
C SER A 670 3.21 -21.11 28.21
N ARG A 671 3.17 -20.52 29.41
CA ARG A 671 4.08 -19.44 29.83
C ARG A 671 5.53 -19.93 29.91
N LEU A 672 6.42 -19.23 29.20
CA LEU A 672 7.87 -19.39 29.35
C LEU A 672 8.30 -18.87 30.72
N LYS A 673 8.97 -19.72 31.51
CA LYS A 673 9.50 -19.40 32.83
C LYS A 673 10.99 -19.08 32.79
N LYS A 674 11.77 -19.82 32.01
CA LYS A 674 13.23 -19.64 31.94
C LYS A 674 13.77 -20.12 30.59
N ILE A 675 14.77 -19.41 30.08
CA ILE A 675 15.62 -19.86 28.98
C ILE A 675 16.77 -20.65 29.61
N GLU A 676 16.81 -21.96 29.41
CA GLU A 676 17.91 -22.80 29.90
C GLU A 676 19.03 -22.81 28.87
N LEU A 677 20.28 -22.64 29.32
CA LEU A 677 21.46 -22.62 28.47
C LEU A 677 22.23 -23.94 28.52
N ASN A 678 22.95 -24.22 27.44
CA ASN A 678 24.04 -25.18 27.39
C ASN A 678 25.32 -24.55 28.01
N ASP A 679 26.34 -25.38 28.24
CA ASP A 679 27.61 -24.93 28.82
C ASP A 679 28.36 -23.92 27.92
N ASP A 680 28.07 -23.90 26.61
CA ASP A 680 28.63 -22.95 25.64
C ASP A 680 27.85 -21.63 25.55
N GLY A 681 26.80 -21.46 26.36
CA GLY A 681 25.96 -20.27 26.40
C GLY A 681 24.85 -20.23 25.33
N THR A 682 24.70 -21.27 24.49
CA THR A 682 23.57 -21.41 23.55
C THR A 682 22.32 -21.91 24.25
N VAL A 683 21.14 -21.75 23.64
CA VAL A 683 19.88 -22.23 24.25
C VAL A 683 19.81 -23.76 24.23
N LYS A 684 19.63 -24.35 25.41
CA LYS A 684 19.35 -25.78 25.59
C LYS A 684 17.87 -26.08 25.42
N SER A 685 17.02 -25.37 26.17
CA SER A 685 15.57 -25.58 26.15
C SER A 685 14.81 -24.36 26.68
N PHE A 686 13.51 -24.29 26.36
CA PHE A 686 12.56 -23.39 27.01
C PHE A 686 11.84 -24.12 28.15
N LEU A 687 12.04 -23.68 29.39
CA LEU A 687 11.35 -24.20 30.56
C LEU A 687 10.03 -23.45 30.78
N LEU A 688 8.91 -24.16 30.74
CA LEU A 688 7.58 -23.59 30.95
C LEU A 688 7.21 -23.55 32.44
N SER A 689 6.20 -22.73 32.78
CA SER A 689 5.73 -22.57 34.17
C SER A 689 5.19 -23.87 34.80
N ASN A 690 4.70 -24.80 33.98
CA ASN A 690 4.25 -26.13 34.43
C ASN A 690 5.39 -27.15 34.60
N GLY A 691 6.65 -26.74 34.38
CA GLY A 691 7.83 -27.59 34.49
C GLY A 691 8.22 -28.33 33.20
N ASN A 692 7.39 -28.28 32.16
CA ASN A 692 7.73 -28.90 30.88
C ASN A 692 8.92 -28.19 30.22
N LYS A 693 9.83 -28.98 29.65
CA LYS A 693 10.97 -28.49 28.88
C LYS A 693 10.71 -28.70 27.39
N ILE A 694 10.89 -27.64 26.61
CA ILE A 694 10.68 -27.66 25.16
C ILE A 694 12.01 -27.47 24.46
N GLU A 695 12.46 -28.53 23.78
CA GLU A 695 13.65 -28.52 22.92
C GLU A 695 13.26 -28.32 21.45
N ALA A 696 14.07 -27.56 20.73
CA ALA A 696 13.87 -27.16 19.34
C ALA A 696 15.21 -26.87 18.64
N ASP A 697 15.20 -26.85 17.31
CA ASP A 697 16.38 -26.52 16.52
C ASP A 697 16.67 -25.00 16.55
N ALA A 698 15.63 -24.19 16.74
CA ALA A 698 15.74 -22.73 16.90
C ALA A 698 14.70 -22.20 17.89
N TYR A 699 15.03 -21.06 18.51
CA TYR A 699 14.24 -20.42 19.56
C TYR A 699 13.98 -18.97 19.20
N VAL A 700 12.74 -18.53 19.34
CA VAL A 700 12.33 -17.14 19.12
C VAL A 700 11.57 -16.65 20.35
N VAL A 701 11.95 -15.48 20.88
CA VAL A 701 11.17 -14.78 21.89
C VAL A 701 10.44 -13.62 21.21
N ALA A 702 9.13 -13.78 21.02
CA ALA A 702 8.23 -12.77 20.44
C ALA A 702 7.38 -12.08 21.54
N ALA A 703 7.93 -12.01 22.76
CA ALA A 703 7.33 -11.35 23.91
C ALA A 703 7.66 -9.84 23.92
N PRO A 704 6.92 -9.01 24.70
CA PRO A 704 7.31 -7.62 24.95
C PRO A 704 8.73 -7.53 25.52
N VAL A 705 9.44 -6.44 25.20
CA VAL A 705 10.84 -6.23 25.62
C VAL A 705 11.03 -6.32 27.13
N ASP A 706 10.05 -5.86 27.91
CA ASP A 706 10.10 -5.92 29.37
C ASP A 706 10.09 -7.36 29.89
N ILE A 707 9.27 -8.23 29.28
CA ILE A 707 9.25 -9.66 29.59
C ILE A 707 10.55 -10.33 29.14
N LEU A 708 11.09 -9.97 27.97
CA LEU A 708 12.37 -10.49 27.52
C LEU A 708 13.49 -10.15 28.50
N LYS A 709 13.59 -8.89 28.97
CA LYS A 709 14.60 -8.45 29.96
C LYS A 709 14.56 -9.30 31.23
N LEU A 710 13.36 -9.63 31.72
CA LEU A 710 13.19 -10.50 32.91
C LEU A 710 13.57 -11.96 32.65
N LEU A 711 13.46 -12.43 31.41
CA LEU A 711 13.78 -13.81 31.01
C LEU A 711 15.25 -13.99 30.56
N LEU A 712 16.02 -12.91 30.41
CA LEU A 712 17.40 -12.97 29.97
C LEU A 712 18.25 -13.78 30.96
N PRO A 713 18.98 -14.81 30.50
CA PRO A 713 20.02 -15.46 31.27
C PRO A 713 21.09 -14.46 31.72
N GLU A 714 21.66 -14.65 32.90
CA GLU A 714 22.66 -13.74 33.47
C GLU A 714 23.90 -13.62 32.58
N GLU A 715 24.29 -14.73 31.95
CA GLU A 715 25.42 -14.83 31.03
C GLU A 715 25.26 -13.94 29.80
N TRP A 716 24.03 -13.59 29.43
CA TRP A 716 23.73 -12.79 28.25
C TRP A 716 23.61 -11.29 28.56
N ARG A 717 23.40 -10.90 29.82
CA ARG A 717 23.07 -9.50 30.17
C ARG A 717 24.13 -8.49 29.76
N GLU A 718 25.40 -8.85 29.86
CA GLU A 718 26.51 -7.96 29.50
C GLU A 718 26.82 -7.96 27.99
N ILE A 719 26.19 -8.81 27.19
CA ILE A 719 26.40 -8.81 25.73
C ILE A 719 25.84 -7.49 25.17
N PRO A 720 26.60 -6.74 24.35
CA PRO A 720 26.20 -5.41 23.88
C PRO A 720 24.84 -5.33 23.18
N TYR A 721 24.39 -6.43 22.58
CA TYR A 721 23.05 -6.50 21.99
C TYR A 721 21.95 -6.41 23.06
N PHE A 722 22.02 -7.24 24.11
CA PHE A 722 20.99 -7.30 25.15
C PHE A 722 21.05 -6.10 26.08
N LYS A 723 22.24 -5.55 26.37
CA LYS A 723 22.40 -4.33 27.17
C LYS A 723 21.72 -3.11 26.55
N LYS A 724 21.63 -3.02 25.21
CA LYS A 724 20.90 -1.93 24.54
C LYS A 724 19.40 -1.93 24.84
N LEU A 725 18.84 -3.07 25.26
CA LEU A 725 17.41 -3.20 25.59
C LEU A 725 17.03 -2.42 26.85
N ASP A 726 17.99 -2.06 27.71
CA ASP A 726 17.75 -1.25 28.91
C ASP A 726 17.15 0.12 28.58
N LYS A 727 17.44 0.66 27.39
CA LYS A 727 16.83 1.91 26.89
C LYS A 727 15.36 1.74 26.50
N LEU A 728 14.90 0.51 26.25
CA LEU A 728 13.55 0.23 25.76
C LEU A 728 12.59 -0.01 26.93
N VAL A 729 11.94 1.10 27.29
CA VAL A 729 10.83 1.35 28.23
C VAL A 729 9.42 0.98 27.73
N GLY A 730 8.69 0.00 28.27
CA GLY A 730 7.23 -0.08 28.05
C GLY A 730 6.51 1.18 28.56
N VAL A 731 5.67 1.79 27.72
CA VAL A 731 4.84 2.95 28.09
C VAL A 731 3.49 2.49 28.66
N PRO A 732 3.01 3.07 29.79
CA PRO A 732 1.70 2.74 30.33
C PRO A 732 0.58 3.32 29.46
N VAL A 733 -0.49 2.54 29.27
CA VAL A 733 -1.71 2.98 28.56
C VAL A 733 -2.94 2.31 29.17
N ILE A 734 -4.07 3.01 29.14
CA ILE A 734 -5.36 2.50 29.60
C ILE A 734 -6.37 2.63 28.44
N ASN A 735 -7.15 1.58 28.22
CA ASN A 735 -8.24 1.58 27.25
C ASN A 735 -9.57 1.40 28.01
N VAL A 736 -10.50 2.31 27.76
CA VAL A 736 -11.75 2.46 28.50
C VAL A 736 -12.91 2.20 27.56
N HIS A 737 -13.83 1.33 27.98
CA HIS A 737 -15.06 1.01 27.26
C HIS A 737 -16.25 1.44 28.12
N ILE A 738 -17.19 2.18 27.54
CA ILE A 738 -18.39 2.64 28.24
C ILE A 738 -19.61 2.37 27.35
N TRP A 739 -20.51 1.53 27.85
CA TRP A 739 -21.81 1.29 27.24
C TRP A 739 -22.84 2.24 27.83
N PHE A 740 -23.60 2.91 26.97
CA PHE A 740 -24.64 3.86 27.37
C PHE A 740 -26.05 3.29 27.20
N ASP A 741 -26.97 3.78 28.02
CA ASP A 741 -28.40 3.40 28.03
C ASP A 741 -29.15 3.73 26.73
N ARG A 742 -28.53 4.52 25.85
CA ARG A 742 -29.11 5.03 24.60
C ARG A 742 -28.06 5.18 23.51
N LYS A 743 -28.53 5.22 22.27
CA LYS A 743 -27.74 5.61 21.12
C LYS A 743 -27.48 7.12 21.15
N LEU A 744 -26.20 7.49 21.10
CA LEU A 744 -25.78 8.88 20.95
C LEU A 744 -26.11 9.36 19.54
N LYS A 745 -26.61 10.60 19.42
CA LYS A 745 -27.08 11.18 18.16
C LYS A 745 -25.96 11.82 17.37
N ASN A 746 -24.99 12.45 18.03
CA ASN A 746 -23.90 13.19 17.38
C ASN A 746 -22.59 12.39 17.35
N THR A 747 -22.65 11.14 16.92
CA THR A 747 -21.46 10.28 16.73
C THR A 747 -21.09 10.14 15.26
N TYR A 748 -19.93 9.55 15.00
CA TYR A 748 -19.34 9.42 13.66
C TYR A 748 -18.97 7.97 13.40
N ASP A 749 -19.14 7.52 12.16
CA ASP A 749 -18.52 6.29 11.66
C ASP A 749 -17.03 6.53 11.35
N HIS A 750 -16.26 6.89 12.39
CA HIS A 750 -14.87 7.29 12.26
C HIS A 750 -14.12 7.26 13.60
N LEU A 751 -12.79 7.25 13.54
CA LEU A 751 -11.91 7.60 14.66
C LEU A 751 -11.94 9.12 14.94
N LEU A 752 -12.00 9.51 16.20
CA LEU A 752 -12.03 10.90 16.64
C LEU A 752 -10.80 11.20 17.51
N PHE A 753 -10.13 12.32 17.25
CA PHE A 753 -9.07 12.84 18.11
C PHE A 753 -9.68 13.76 19.16
N SER A 754 -9.68 13.34 20.43
CA SER A 754 -10.35 14.08 21.52
C SER A 754 -9.69 15.43 21.82
N ARG A 755 -8.38 15.54 21.58
CA ARG A 755 -7.55 16.68 21.99
C ARG A 755 -7.66 17.01 23.49
N SER A 756 -7.98 16.00 24.29
CA SER A 756 -8.07 16.10 25.74
C SER A 756 -6.67 16.02 26.37
N PRO A 757 -6.47 16.64 27.54
CA PRO A 757 -5.28 16.40 28.35
C PRO A 757 -5.19 14.95 28.85
N LEU A 758 -6.33 14.25 29.02
CA LEU A 758 -6.38 12.89 29.58
C LEU A 758 -6.68 11.81 28.53
N LEU A 759 -7.46 12.15 27.50
CA LEU A 759 -7.82 11.22 26.43
C LEU A 759 -6.98 11.47 25.17
N SER A 760 -6.77 10.40 24.39
CA SER A 760 -6.10 10.43 23.09
C SER A 760 -7.15 10.34 21.98
N VAL A 761 -7.27 9.17 21.34
CA VAL A 761 -8.27 8.86 20.33
C VAL A 761 -9.45 8.09 20.94
N TYR A 762 -10.61 8.20 20.31
CA TYR A 762 -11.80 7.44 20.69
C TYR A 762 -12.69 7.15 19.48
N ALA A 763 -13.61 6.18 19.62
CA ALA A 763 -14.60 5.86 18.61
C ALA A 763 -15.91 5.36 19.26
N ASP A 764 -17.04 5.55 18.57
CA ASP A 764 -18.29 4.84 18.88
C ASP A 764 -18.27 3.50 18.16
N MET A 765 -17.86 2.46 18.88
CA MET A 765 -17.66 1.12 18.35
C MET A 765 -18.97 0.46 17.91
N SER A 766 -20.10 0.89 18.48
CA SER A 766 -21.43 0.47 18.05
C SER A 766 -21.85 1.06 16.69
N VAL A 767 -21.02 1.93 16.11
CA VAL A 767 -21.18 2.48 14.76
C VAL A 767 -20.03 2.01 13.87
N THR A 768 -18.78 2.04 14.36
CA THR A 768 -17.60 1.80 13.52
C THR A 768 -17.30 0.33 13.26
N CYS A 769 -17.65 -0.55 14.21
CA CYS A 769 -17.34 -1.99 14.17
C CYS A 769 -18.61 -2.82 13.90
N LYS A 770 -18.54 -3.72 12.92
CA LYS A 770 -19.68 -4.52 12.45
C LYS A 770 -20.18 -5.52 13.49
N GLU A 771 -19.28 -6.23 14.16
CA GLU A 771 -19.64 -7.19 15.22
C GLU A 771 -20.24 -6.50 16.44
N TYR A 772 -19.81 -5.27 16.74
CA TYR A 772 -20.25 -4.52 17.93
C TYR A 772 -21.44 -3.59 17.64
N TYR A 773 -21.99 -3.65 16.43
CA TYR A 773 -23.06 -2.76 15.99
C TYR A 773 -24.33 -2.92 16.85
N ASP A 774 -24.77 -1.83 17.46
CA ASP A 774 -26.05 -1.75 18.18
C ASP A 774 -26.82 -0.49 17.71
N PRO A 775 -28.07 -0.61 17.23
CA PRO A 775 -28.86 0.53 16.78
C PRO A 775 -29.46 1.37 17.92
N ASN A 776 -29.55 0.81 19.13
CA ASN A 776 -30.26 1.39 20.27
C ASN A 776 -29.33 1.85 21.40
N GLN A 777 -28.12 1.31 21.49
CA GLN A 777 -27.10 1.67 22.47
C GLN A 777 -25.81 2.12 21.79
N SER A 778 -25.09 3.04 22.43
CA SER A 778 -23.74 3.43 22.02
C SER A 778 -22.69 2.82 22.94
N MET A 779 -21.59 2.37 22.37
CA MET A 779 -20.41 1.92 23.11
C MET A 779 -19.23 2.78 22.68
N LEU A 780 -18.70 3.58 23.61
CA LEU A 780 -17.51 4.38 23.36
C LEU A 780 -16.29 3.63 23.86
N GLU A 781 -15.32 3.42 22.96
CA GLU A 781 -13.99 2.95 23.30
C GLU A 781 -12.99 4.10 23.19
N LEU A 782 -12.23 4.34 24.27
CA LEU A 782 -11.36 5.50 24.43
C LEU A 782 -9.98 5.09 24.90
N VAL A 783 -8.94 5.65 24.27
CA VAL A 783 -7.57 5.56 24.77
C VAL A 783 -7.34 6.68 25.77
N PHE A 784 -6.98 6.33 27.00
CA PHE A 784 -6.62 7.25 28.07
C PHE A 784 -5.09 7.36 28.12
N ALA A 785 -4.57 8.53 27.73
CA ALA A 785 -3.14 8.79 27.61
C ALA A 785 -2.80 10.29 27.77
N PRO A 786 -1.72 10.64 28.51
CA PRO A 786 -0.77 9.73 29.17
C PRO A 786 -1.34 9.07 30.43
N ALA A 787 -0.88 7.85 30.74
CA ALA A 787 -1.48 7.02 31.79
C ALA A 787 -0.58 6.78 33.01
N GLU A 788 0.62 7.35 33.07
CA GLU A 788 1.60 7.08 34.15
C GLU A 788 1.01 7.33 35.56
N GLU A 789 0.42 8.50 35.79
CA GLU A 789 -0.23 8.83 37.08
C GLU A 789 -1.61 8.19 37.29
N TRP A 790 -2.13 7.48 36.29
CA TRP A 790 -3.48 6.92 36.27
C TRP A 790 -3.48 5.40 36.36
N ILE A 791 -2.39 4.74 35.98
CA ILE A 791 -2.30 3.28 35.88
C ILE A 791 -2.53 2.58 37.23
N GLY A 792 -2.16 3.23 38.34
CA GLY A 792 -2.38 2.73 39.70
C GLY A 792 -3.72 3.13 40.33
N ARG A 793 -4.52 3.99 39.69
CA ARG A 793 -5.80 4.46 40.24
C ARG A 793 -6.91 3.43 40.07
N SER A 794 -7.98 3.57 40.85
CA SER A 794 -9.15 2.68 40.73
C SER A 794 -9.90 2.91 39.41
N ASP A 795 -10.64 1.88 38.97
CA ASP A 795 -11.42 1.97 37.73
C ASP A 795 -12.48 3.06 37.82
N SER A 796 -13.12 3.23 38.99
CA SER A 796 -14.09 4.30 39.22
C SER A 796 -13.48 5.69 39.05
N GLU A 797 -12.26 5.94 39.53
CA GLU A 797 -11.59 7.23 39.36
C GLU A 797 -11.27 7.52 37.89
N ILE A 798 -10.88 6.49 37.13
CA ILE A 798 -10.62 6.59 35.69
C ILE A 798 -11.92 6.86 34.93
N ILE A 799 -13.02 6.19 35.28
CA ILE A 799 -14.34 6.41 34.68
C ILE A 799 -14.85 7.81 35.01
N ASP A 800 -14.73 8.28 36.25
CA ASP A 800 -15.13 9.63 36.65
C ASP A 800 -14.37 10.71 35.86
N ALA A 801 -13.06 10.50 35.67
CA ALA A 801 -12.24 11.40 34.86
C ALA A 801 -12.64 11.35 33.37
N THR A 802 -12.89 10.15 32.84
CA THR A 802 -13.33 9.94 31.45
C THR A 802 -14.68 10.61 31.20
N MET A 803 -15.63 10.48 32.13
CA MET A 803 -16.95 11.09 32.02
C MET A 803 -16.92 12.62 32.07
N LYS A 804 -15.97 13.22 32.82
CA LYS A 804 -15.74 14.67 32.81
C LYS A 804 -15.23 15.17 31.45
N GLU A 805 -14.36 14.40 30.80
CA GLU A 805 -13.90 14.72 29.44
C GLU A 805 -14.99 14.49 28.39
N LEU A 806 -15.76 13.40 28.51
CA LEU A 806 -16.91 13.13 27.65
C LEU A 806 -18.00 14.21 27.75
N ALA A 807 -18.22 14.79 28.93
CA ALA A 807 -19.14 15.92 29.09
C ALA A 807 -18.70 17.18 28.33
N LYS A 808 -17.40 17.32 27.98
CA LYS A 808 -16.91 18.40 27.11
C LYS A 808 -17.09 18.05 25.63
N LEU A 809 -16.95 16.77 25.28
CA LEU A 809 -17.09 16.27 23.91
C LEU A 809 -18.56 16.16 23.47
N PHE A 810 -19.45 15.79 24.38
CA PHE A 810 -20.88 15.59 24.17
C PHE A 810 -21.71 16.39 25.18
N PRO A 811 -21.56 17.73 25.21
CA PRO A 811 -22.15 18.56 26.26
C PRO A 811 -23.65 18.47 26.36
N ASP A 812 -24.35 18.11 25.27
CA ASP A 812 -25.81 17.98 25.21
C ASP A 812 -26.32 16.56 25.49
N GLU A 813 -25.44 15.55 25.51
CA GLU A 813 -25.83 14.14 25.57
C GLU A 813 -25.25 13.38 26.76
N ILE A 814 -24.04 13.73 27.22
CA ILE A 814 -23.34 13.08 28.32
C ILE A 814 -23.08 14.10 29.42
N SER A 815 -23.29 13.69 30.67
CA SER A 815 -22.94 14.47 31.86
C SER A 815 -22.23 13.58 32.88
N ALA A 816 -21.27 14.13 33.63
CA ALA A 816 -20.47 13.36 34.57
C ALA A 816 -21.29 12.77 35.73
N ASP A 817 -22.38 13.43 36.10
CA ASP A 817 -23.35 12.97 37.11
C ASP A 817 -24.39 11.98 36.56
N GLN A 818 -24.28 11.60 35.28
CA GLN A 818 -25.22 10.73 34.58
C GLN A 818 -26.68 11.25 34.56
N SER A 819 -26.88 12.57 34.71
CA SER A 819 -28.20 13.21 34.53
C SER A 819 -28.71 13.13 33.08
N LYS A 820 -27.82 12.94 32.10
CA LYS A 820 -28.14 12.74 30.68
C LYS A 820 -28.08 11.26 30.27
N ALA A 821 -27.17 10.86 29.37
CA ALA A 821 -26.89 9.46 29.08
C ALA A 821 -26.27 8.78 30.31
N LYS A 822 -26.69 7.54 30.55
CA LYS A 822 -26.29 6.76 31.73
C LYS A 822 -25.40 5.60 31.33
N ILE A 823 -24.41 5.32 32.17
CA ILE A 823 -23.54 4.16 31.98
C ILE A 823 -24.33 2.90 32.35
N VAL A 824 -24.44 1.96 31.43
CA VAL A 824 -24.99 0.62 31.70
C VAL A 824 -23.92 -0.25 32.34
N LYS A 825 -22.73 -0.25 31.75
CA LYS A 825 -21.53 -0.92 32.26
C LYS A 825 -20.27 -0.28 31.67
N TYR A 826 -19.12 -0.63 32.24
CA TYR A 826 -17.81 -0.21 31.73
C TYR A 826 -16.78 -1.33 31.90
N HIS A 827 -15.74 -1.30 31.07
CA HIS A 827 -14.53 -2.11 31.21
C HIS A 827 -13.30 -1.21 31.09
N VAL A 828 -12.37 -1.32 32.04
CA VAL A 828 -11.11 -0.56 32.06
C VAL A 828 -9.94 -1.53 31.94
N VAL A 829 -9.28 -1.54 30.78
CA VAL A 829 -8.13 -2.42 30.53
C VAL A 829 -6.85 -1.62 30.68
N LYS A 830 -6.03 -2.02 31.66
CA LYS A 830 -4.76 -1.34 32.00
C LYS A 830 -3.59 -2.15 31.46
N THR A 831 -2.75 -1.51 30.65
CA THR A 831 -1.48 -2.07 30.19
C THR A 831 -0.34 -1.27 30.83
N PRO A 832 0.14 -1.70 32.02
CA PRO A 832 1.16 -0.96 32.74
C PRO A 832 2.55 -1.14 32.12
N ARG A 833 3.46 -0.28 32.55
CA ARG A 833 4.89 -0.55 32.48
C ARG A 833 5.21 -1.77 33.36
N LEU A 834 6.00 -2.69 32.84
CA LEU A 834 6.49 -3.84 33.58
C LEU A 834 7.89 -3.46 34.09
N ASP A 835 7.97 -3.11 35.38
CA ASP A 835 9.22 -2.77 36.07
C ASP A 835 9.93 -4.00 36.64
#